data_AF-A0AAP7DKH1-F1
#
_entry.id   AF-A0AAP7DKH1-F1
#
_cell.length_a   1.000
_cell.length_b   1.000
_cell.length_c   1.000
_cell.angle_alpha   90.00
_cell.angle_beta   90.00
_cell.angle_gamma   90.00
#
_symmetry.space_group_name_H-M   'P 1'
#
loop_
_entity.id
_entity.type
_entity.pdbx_description
1 polymer ?
#
loop_
_entity_poly.entity_id
_entity_poly.type
_entity_poly.pdbx_seq_one_letter_code
_entity_poly.pdbx_strand_id
1 'polypeptide(L)'
;MNEAMLQRLDYHKVKAKVSEYAVSYAGKSHVEQMSPLTNIAEVRRAMEEVAEASFMLKQGASVPLPTLQGIEPILSLISTGYVFSEEDFANVAVFLRSCAQLKKYMRSKLNIAPTVSQYAASMYELERVRDEIERCIRHGRIADEASKELGRVRRKMMQVENRIKQRLDSLMNKHRAIMQEHLVGMRGGRYVLPIRKELRKQFHGTVLDESASGQTVYMEPTEIAHLQHQLAQWRTEETREEMKVLSCLTELLEQSTHELEINVDTVGVYDYLFARAKYSREIDGRSVQLNDRGIIDIRDAKHPLLGGDTVPLTFRIGRSYSCLIITGPNTGGKTVALKTVGLLTLMVQSGLLVPAQENSMFSVFGKVCVDIGDGQSMEQSLSTFSAHVTNVIHILEEADQSTLVLFDEMASGTDPGEGVGLSIAILEELRRRGAIVVATTHFNEIKHFASATNGFENARMEFDADTLQPRYQLRIGEAGSSYAFLIASKLGLAADIITRSQHITQSLGSGTFRAGEEAHALTRESECKPTEPQHDRLFTKDEEGSANEAIRVDETSSVEEMEEGASDAQHAERLKEQKKSEIPHQRNKKCSPVKLQKGDCVFISYLKRTGIVYEEEDVRGNVGVLIQHQKVKINKKRLTLYIEKQDLYPEDYDMDIVFESKENRKKKKIMSRKHVEGISIEYGVEE
;
A
#
# COMPACT_ATOMS: atom_id res chain seq x y z
N MET A 1 -16.65 -3.70 -1.39
CA MET A 1 -16.42 -2.37 -0.78
C MET A 1 -15.46 -1.58 -1.66
N ASN A 2 -15.63 -0.25 -1.81
CA ASN A 2 -14.81 0.58 -2.70
C ASN A 2 -13.37 0.76 -2.15
N GLU A 3 -12.34 0.45 -2.95
CA GLU A 3 -10.93 0.53 -2.54
C GLU A 3 -10.47 1.95 -2.15
N ALA A 4 -10.99 2.98 -2.82
CA ALA A 4 -10.68 4.37 -2.50
C ALA A 4 -11.12 4.73 -1.07
N MET A 5 -12.27 4.19 -0.63
CA MET A 5 -12.78 4.40 0.73
C MET A 5 -11.93 3.70 1.79
N LEU A 6 -11.42 2.50 1.48
CA LEU A 6 -10.49 1.77 2.34
C LEU A 6 -9.16 2.53 2.50
N GLN A 7 -8.68 3.16 1.44
CA GLN A 7 -7.47 4.00 1.49
C GLN A 7 -7.67 5.24 2.37
N ARG A 8 -8.81 5.95 2.23
CA ARG A 8 -9.13 7.15 3.03
C ARG A 8 -9.22 6.87 4.53
N LEU A 9 -9.63 5.66 4.91
CA LEU A 9 -9.68 5.20 6.31
C LEU A 9 -8.39 4.52 6.79
N ASP A 10 -7.30 4.59 6.03
CA ASP A 10 -6.00 4.01 6.40
C ASP A 10 -6.01 2.48 6.60
N TYR A 11 -7.01 1.77 6.06
CA TYR A 11 -7.17 0.32 6.22
C TYR A 11 -5.99 -0.48 5.63
N HIS A 12 -5.38 0.01 4.56
CA HIS A 12 -4.17 -0.58 3.98
C HIS A 12 -2.99 -0.64 4.97
N LYS A 13 -2.89 0.33 5.90
CA LYS A 13 -1.85 0.32 6.95
C LYS A 13 -2.10 -0.78 7.97
N VAL A 14 -3.37 -1.06 8.29
CA VAL A 14 -3.73 -2.21 9.14
C VAL A 14 -3.37 -3.53 8.45
N LYS A 15 -3.66 -3.68 7.16
CA LYS A 15 -3.24 -4.87 6.39
C LYS A 15 -1.71 -5.05 6.41
N ALA A 16 -0.96 -3.96 6.21
CA ALA A 16 0.49 -4.00 6.31
C ALA A 16 0.97 -4.46 7.70
N LYS A 17 0.37 -3.94 8.77
CA LYS A 17 0.66 -4.36 10.15
C LYS A 17 0.36 -5.84 10.41
N VAL A 18 -0.77 -6.35 9.93
CA VAL A 18 -1.08 -7.79 10.04
C VAL A 18 -0.08 -8.63 9.24
N SER A 19 0.36 -8.15 8.07
CA SER A 19 1.31 -8.86 7.20
C SER A 19 2.70 -9.02 7.83
N GLU A 20 3.12 -8.10 8.71
CA GLU A 20 4.35 -8.22 9.49
C GLU A 20 4.37 -9.49 10.38
N TYR A 21 3.19 -10.01 10.75
CA TYR A 21 3.06 -11.20 11.60
C TYR A 21 2.91 -12.52 10.83
N ALA A 22 2.64 -12.46 9.53
CA ALA A 22 2.56 -13.62 8.65
C ALA A 22 3.96 -13.97 8.15
N VAL A 23 4.35 -15.25 8.25
CA VAL A 23 5.71 -15.70 7.90
C VAL A 23 5.75 -16.29 6.49
N SER A 24 4.73 -17.07 6.14
CA SER A 24 4.64 -17.79 4.87
C SER A 24 4.14 -16.90 3.73
N TYR A 25 4.49 -17.26 2.49
CA TYR A 25 3.98 -16.57 1.29
C TYR A 25 2.45 -16.70 1.18
N ALA A 26 1.90 -17.87 1.49
CA ALA A 26 0.46 -18.14 1.47
C ALA A 26 -0.28 -17.29 2.52
N GLY A 27 0.22 -17.25 3.76
CA GLY A 27 -0.32 -16.41 4.83
C GLY A 27 -0.32 -14.93 4.46
N LYS A 28 0.79 -14.42 3.89
CA LYS A 28 0.88 -13.03 3.40
C LYS A 28 -0.12 -12.75 2.27
N SER A 29 -0.30 -13.70 1.35
CA SER A 29 -1.29 -13.58 0.27
C SER A 29 -2.72 -13.48 0.83
N HIS A 30 -3.07 -14.28 1.83
CA HIS A 30 -4.36 -14.15 2.52
C HIS A 30 -4.53 -12.79 3.22
N VAL A 31 -3.49 -12.24 3.86
CA VAL A 31 -3.54 -10.88 4.42
C VAL A 31 -3.76 -9.84 3.33
N GLU A 32 -3.09 -9.98 2.18
CA GLU A 32 -3.26 -9.09 1.03
C GLU A 32 -4.67 -9.17 0.43
N GLN A 33 -5.31 -10.34 0.48
CA GLN A 33 -6.70 -10.52 0.01
C GLN A 33 -7.75 -10.15 1.08
N MET A 34 -7.33 -9.94 2.33
CA MET A 34 -8.23 -9.57 3.43
C MET A 34 -9.03 -8.30 3.10
N SER A 35 -10.35 -8.43 3.17
CA SER A 35 -11.31 -7.35 2.90
C SER A 35 -12.48 -7.39 3.89
N PRO A 36 -13.22 -6.28 4.08
CA PRO A 36 -14.40 -6.26 4.94
C PRO A 36 -15.53 -7.12 4.37
N LEU A 37 -16.05 -8.03 5.19
CA LEU A 37 -17.19 -8.89 4.88
C LEU A 37 -18.50 -8.16 5.19
N THR A 38 -19.55 -8.44 4.42
CA THR A 38 -20.89 -7.82 4.58
C THR A 38 -21.92 -8.76 5.21
N ASN A 39 -21.58 -10.05 5.35
CA ASN A 39 -22.45 -11.04 5.99
C ASN A 39 -22.10 -11.17 7.49
N ILE A 40 -23.04 -10.83 8.36
CA ILE A 40 -22.86 -10.88 9.82
C ILE A 40 -22.46 -12.26 10.35
N ALA A 41 -22.93 -13.35 9.73
CA ALA A 41 -22.57 -14.71 10.15
C ALA A 41 -21.10 -15.03 9.85
N GLU A 42 -20.60 -14.59 8.69
CA GLU A 42 -19.20 -14.76 8.30
C GLU A 42 -18.28 -13.89 9.16
N VAL A 43 -18.66 -12.63 9.41
CA VAL A 43 -17.93 -11.73 10.31
C VAL A 43 -17.81 -12.35 11.70
N ARG A 44 -18.93 -12.85 12.25
CA ARG A 44 -18.96 -13.47 13.58
C ARG A 44 -18.02 -14.68 13.66
N ARG A 45 -18.10 -15.57 12.68
CA ARG A 45 -17.23 -16.75 12.59
C ARG A 45 -15.76 -16.35 12.47
N ALA A 46 -15.43 -15.39 11.60
CA ALA A 46 -14.07 -14.92 11.42
C ALA A 46 -13.49 -14.26 12.69
N MET A 47 -14.32 -13.58 13.49
CA MET A 47 -13.92 -13.02 14.80
C MET A 47 -13.73 -14.12 15.85
N GLU A 48 -14.61 -15.12 15.88
CA GLU A 48 -14.52 -16.26 16.80
C GLU A 48 -13.22 -17.04 16.58
N GLU A 49 -12.86 -17.29 15.33
CA GLU A 49 -11.59 -17.93 14.96
C GLU A 49 -10.38 -17.15 15.48
N VAL A 50 -10.36 -15.82 15.30
CA VAL A 50 -9.25 -14.97 15.80
C VAL A 50 -9.24 -14.93 17.33
N ALA A 51 -10.40 -14.93 17.98
CA ALA A 51 -10.51 -14.97 19.43
C ALA A 51 -9.97 -16.27 20.02
N GLU A 52 -10.34 -17.42 19.45
CA GLU A 52 -9.79 -18.74 19.81
C GLU A 52 -8.27 -18.77 19.62
N ALA A 53 -7.77 -18.33 18.46
CA ALA A 53 -6.34 -18.28 18.18
C ALA A 53 -5.58 -17.34 19.13
N SER A 54 -6.13 -16.16 19.44
CA SER A 54 -5.56 -15.21 20.39
C SER A 54 -5.49 -15.80 21.81
N PHE A 55 -6.54 -16.51 22.22
CA PHE A 55 -6.58 -17.19 23.51
C PHE A 55 -5.55 -18.33 23.60
N MET A 56 -5.35 -19.10 22.54
CA MET A 56 -4.27 -20.11 22.47
C MET A 56 -2.89 -19.48 22.68
N LEU A 57 -2.61 -18.37 22.00
CA LEU A 57 -1.34 -17.65 22.14
C LEU A 57 -1.17 -17.09 23.57
N LYS A 58 -2.25 -16.67 24.22
CA LYS A 58 -2.23 -16.12 25.60
C LYS A 58 -1.80 -17.17 26.63
N GLN A 59 -2.12 -18.45 26.42
CA GLN A 59 -1.68 -19.54 27.29
C GLN A 59 -0.19 -19.91 27.12
N GLY A 60 0.59 -19.12 26.38
CA GLY A 60 2.03 -19.35 26.18
C GLY A 60 2.32 -20.48 25.18
N ALA A 61 1.32 -20.86 24.36
CA ALA A 61 1.48 -21.95 23.44
C ALA A 61 2.19 -21.48 22.16
N SER A 62 3.40 -22.00 21.91
CA SER A 62 4.08 -21.85 20.61
C SER A 62 3.44 -22.83 19.63
N VAL A 63 2.76 -22.30 18.63
CA VAL A 63 2.09 -23.12 17.61
C VAL A 63 3.15 -23.64 16.62
N PRO A 64 3.29 -24.95 16.42
CA PRO A 64 4.27 -25.52 15.51
C PRO A 64 3.80 -25.37 14.05
N LEU A 65 3.84 -24.14 13.53
CA LEU A 65 3.48 -23.86 12.14
C LEU A 65 4.57 -24.40 11.19
N PRO A 66 4.21 -25.22 10.20
CA PRO A 66 5.15 -25.67 9.17
C PRO A 66 5.73 -24.50 8.38
N THR A 67 7.01 -24.59 8.03
CA THR A 67 7.61 -23.69 7.04
C THR A 67 7.14 -24.09 5.64
N LEU A 68 6.76 -23.11 4.81
CA LEU A 68 6.49 -23.30 3.39
C LEU A 68 7.70 -23.00 2.50
N GLN A 69 8.86 -22.69 3.10
CA GLN A 69 10.08 -22.43 2.36
C GLN A 69 10.51 -23.69 1.58
N GLY A 70 10.75 -23.52 0.27
CA GLY A 70 11.13 -24.62 -0.62
C GLY A 70 9.96 -25.45 -1.14
N ILE A 71 8.73 -25.28 -0.64
CA ILE A 71 7.55 -25.99 -1.14
C ILE A 71 6.93 -25.30 -2.36
N GLU A 72 6.98 -23.97 -2.42
CA GLU A 72 6.46 -23.19 -3.55
C GLU A 72 7.06 -23.61 -4.91
N PRO A 73 8.40 -23.73 -5.07
CA PRO A 73 8.96 -24.20 -6.34
C PRO A 73 8.52 -25.62 -6.69
N ILE A 74 8.38 -26.49 -5.67
CA ILE A 74 7.96 -27.89 -5.87
C ILE A 74 6.55 -27.95 -6.44
N LEU A 75 5.59 -27.26 -5.83
CA LEU A 75 4.22 -27.18 -6.35
C LEU A 75 4.14 -26.54 -7.74
N SER A 76 5.03 -25.58 -8.04
CA SER A 76 5.04 -24.95 -9.37
C SER A 76 5.60 -25.85 -10.48
N LEU A 77 6.43 -26.83 -10.13
CA LEU A 77 7.14 -27.73 -11.05
C LEU A 77 6.57 -29.15 -11.06
N ILE A 78 5.75 -29.53 -10.08
CA ILE A 78 5.13 -30.85 -10.01
C ILE A 78 4.29 -31.09 -11.28
N SER A 79 4.29 -32.32 -11.80
CA SER A 79 3.60 -32.67 -13.06
C SER A 79 4.13 -31.99 -14.33
N THR A 80 5.26 -31.27 -14.28
CA THR A 80 5.92 -30.72 -15.49
C THR A 80 6.94 -31.67 -16.12
N GLY A 81 7.21 -32.81 -15.47
CA GLY A 81 8.28 -33.74 -15.82
C GLY A 81 9.65 -33.37 -15.23
N TYR A 82 9.70 -32.38 -14.33
CA TYR A 82 10.90 -32.04 -13.56
C TYR A 82 11.21 -33.14 -12.54
N VAL A 83 12.48 -33.51 -12.41
CA VAL A 83 12.95 -34.45 -11.37
C VAL A 83 13.55 -33.66 -10.22
N PHE A 84 12.97 -33.81 -9.04
CA PHE A 84 13.37 -33.05 -7.85
C PHE A 84 14.71 -33.55 -7.27
N SER A 85 15.44 -32.62 -6.65
CA SER A 85 16.72 -32.88 -6.00
C SER A 85 16.56 -33.47 -4.59
N GLU A 86 17.65 -33.93 -3.98
CA GLU A 86 17.66 -34.39 -2.60
C GLU A 86 17.25 -33.28 -1.61
N GLU A 87 17.61 -32.03 -1.92
CA GLU A 87 17.27 -30.87 -1.10
C GLU A 87 15.77 -30.58 -1.15
N ASP A 88 15.16 -30.67 -2.33
CA ASP A 88 13.72 -30.50 -2.49
C ASP A 88 12.94 -31.54 -1.67
N PHE A 89 13.33 -32.82 -1.76
CA PHE A 89 12.71 -33.86 -0.96
C PHE A 89 12.98 -33.71 0.54
N ALA A 90 14.15 -33.22 0.94
CA ALA A 90 14.41 -32.90 2.34
C ALA A 90 13.45 -31.81 2.86
N ASN A 91 13.16 -30.78 2.05
CA ASN A 91 12.17 -29.76 2.38
C ASN A 91 10.76 -30.37 2.50
N VAL A 92 10.36 -31.26 1.58
CA VAL A 92 9.08 -31.98 1.66
C VAL A 92 8.98 -32.83 2.93
N ALA A 93 10.01 -33.59 3.29
CA ALA A 93 10.00 -34.41 4.50
C ALA A 93 9.85 -33.56 5.77
N VAL A 94 10.57 -32.43 5.87
CA VAL A 94 10.45 -31.49 6.98
C VAL A 94 9.04 -30.89 7.04
N PHE A 95 8.48 -30.52 5.89
CA PHE A 95 7.12 -30.00 5.79
C PHE A 95 6.06 -31.02 6.25
N LEU A 96 6.10 -32.25 5.74
CA LEU A 96 5.15 -33.31 6.11
C LEU A 96 5.25 -33.70 7.59
N ARG A 97 6.47 -33.76 8.14
CA ARG A 97 6.68 -33.97 9.57
C ARG A 97 6.05 -32.85 10.41
N SER A 98 6.23 -31.60 9.98
CA SER A 98 5.65 -30.44 10.64
C SER A 98 4.12 -30.42 10.53
N CYS A 99 3.56 -30.85 9.39
CA CYS A 99 2.11 -31.01 9.22
C CYS A 99 1.52 -32.02 10.22
N ALA A 100 2.16 -33.17 10.40
CA ALA A 100 1.74 -34.16 11.39
C ALA A 100 1.82 -33.61 12.83
N GLN A 101 2.88 -32.84 13.15
CA GLN A 101 3.00 -32.17 14.44
C GLN A 101 1.90 -31.13 14.67
N LEU A 102 1.62 -30.27 13.68
CA LEU A 102 0.55 -29.29 13.73
C LEU A 102 -0.80 -29.96 13.95
N LYS A 103 -1.09 -31.03 13.19
CA LYS A 103 -2.34 -31.78 13.30
C LYS A 103 -2.53 -32.38 14.69
N LYS A 104 -1.50 -33.03 15.23
CA LYS A 104 -1.51 -33.58 16.59
C LYS A 104 -1.68 -32.48 17.65
N TYR A 105 -0.97 -31.36 17.48
CA TYR A 105 -1.05 -30.22 18.38
C TYR A 105 -2.47 -29.63 18.40
N MET A 106 -3.08 -29.37 17.25
CA MET A 106 -4.43 -28.81 17.16
C MET A 106 -5.49 -29.76 17.74
N ARG A 107 -5.37 -31.06 17.51
CA ARG A 107 -6.24 -32.06 18.15
C ARG A 107 -6.19 -31.99 19.68
N SER A 108 -5.03 -31.67 20.28
CA SER A 108 -4.90 -31.50 21.73
C SER A 108 -5.55 -30.21 22.27
N LYS A 109 -5.89 -29.26 21.39
CA LYS A 109 -6.45 -27.94 21.72
C LYS A 109 -7.94 -27.83 21.42
N LEU A 110 -8.61 -28.92 21.05
CA LEU A 110 -10.03 -28.96 20.70
C LEU A 110 -10.95 -28.38 21.79
N ASN A 111 -10.62 -28.59 23.08
CA ASN A 111 -11.43 -28.07 24.20
C ASN A 111 -11.31 -26.54 24.37
N ILE A 112 -10.26 -25.93 23.82
CA ILE A 112 -9.93 -24.53 24.01
C ILE A 112 -10.28 -23.72 22.76
N ALA A 113 -10.02 -24.28 21.58
CA ALA A 113 -10.18 -23.64 20.29
C ALA A 113 -10.83 -24.63 19.31
N PRO A 114 -12.12 -24.97 19.49
CA PRO A 114 -12.79 -26.01 18.72
C PRO A 114 -12.84 -25.69 17.22
N THR A 115 -13.15 -24.44 16.86
CA THR A 115 -13.29 -24.00 15.47
C THR A 115 -11.95 -24.05 14.75
N VAL A 116 -10.93 -23.44 15.36
CA VAL A 116 -9.57 -23.38 14.80
C VAL A 116 -8.95 -24.77 14.72
N SER A 117 -9.17 -25.62 15.72
CA SER A 117 -8.62 -26.97 15.75
C SER A 117 -9.20 -27.87 14.65
N GLN A 118 -10.43 -27.59 14.19
CA GLN A 118 -11.08 -28.39 13.16
C GLN A 118 -10.40 -28.27 11.79
N TYR A 119 -9.70 -27.16 11.51
CA TYR A 119 -8.95 -26.99 10.26
C TYR A 119 -7.82 -28.01 10.10
N ALA A 120 -7.25 -28.51 11.20
CA ALA A 120 -6.24 -29.55 11.12
C ALA A 120 -6.81 -30.91 10.68
N ALA A 121 -8.14 -31.10 10.73
CA ALA A 121 -8.77 -32.36 10.34
C ALA A 121 -8.68 -32.61 8.83
N SER A 122 -8.60 -31.56 8.00
CA SER A 122 -8.43 -31.67 6.54
C SER A 122 -6.99 -32.00 6.12
N MET A 123 -6.01 -31.92 7.03
CA MET A 123 -4.61 -32.17 6.70
C MET A 123 -4.32 -33.66 6.51
N TYR A 124 -3.50 -33.97 5.51
CA TYR A 124 -3.01 -35.31 5.20
C TYR A 124 -1.59 -35.50 5.75
N GLU A 125 -1.34 -36.63 6.43
CA GLU A 125 -0.01 -36.89 7.01
C GLU A 125 0.99 -37.45 5.98
N LEU A 126 0.47 -38.05 4.90
CA LEU A 126 1.25 -38.61 3.78
C LEU A 126 2.43 -39.49 4.25
N GLU A 127 2.19 -40.36 5.25
CA GLU A 127 3.22 -41.17 5.90
C GLU A 127 4.03 -41.99 4.90
N ARG A 128 3.36 -42.59 3.90
CA ARG A 128 4.03 -43.36 2.84
C ARG A 128 5.06 -42.53 2.07
N VAL A 129 4.72 -41.28 1.73
CA VAL A 129 5.62 -40.37 0.99
C VAL A 129 6.76 -39.94 1.90
N ARG A 130 6.44 -39.48 3.11
CA ARG A 130 7.42 -39.05 4.11
C ARG A 130 8.44 -40.15 4.43
N ASP A 131 7.96 -41.35 4.78
CA ASP A 131 8.80 -42.45 5.23
C ASP A 131 9.70 -42.94 4.09
N GLU A 132 9.21 -42.95 2.85
CA GLU A 132 10.01 -43.31 1.69
C GLU A 132 11.10 -42.27 1.37
N ILE A 133 10.78 -40.98 1.51
CA ILE A 133 11.78 -39.90 1.40
C ILE A 133 12.85 -40.05 2.48
N GLU A 134 12.47 -40.22 3.75
CA GLU A 134 13.40 -40.36 4.88
C GLU A 134 14.23 -41.65 4.82
N ARG A 135 13.70 -42.71 4.20
CA ARG A 135 14.42 -43.94 3.89
C ARG A 135 15.50 -43.69 2.83
N CYS A 136 15.13 -42.99 1.76
CA CYS A 136 15.99 -42.76 0.60
C CYS A 136 17.02 -41.64 0.80
N ILE A 137 16.72 -40.63 1.61
CA ILE A 137 17.57 -39.44 1.79
C ILE A 137 17.96 -39.30 3.26
N ARG A 138 19.26 -39.41 3.53
CA ARG A 138 19.84 -39.30 4.87
C ARG A 138 20.99 -38.30 4.87
N HIS A 139 21.00 -37.40 5.85
CA HIS A 139 22.03 -36.35 5.97
C HIS A 139 22.22 -35.53 4.68
N GLY A 140 21.13 -35.27 3.94
CA GLY A 140 21.15 -34.51 2.70
C GLY A 140 21.77 -35.24 1.50
N ARG A 141 21.86 -36.57 1.56
CA ARG A 141 22.35 -37.41 0.45
C ARG A 141 21.48 -38.64 0.27
N ILE A 142 21.45 -39.18 -0.94
CA ILE A 142 20.77 -40.46 -1.21
C ILE A 142 21.51 -41.57 -0.47
N ALA A 143 20.79 -42.36 0.33
CA ALA A 143 21.32 -43.46 1.12
C ALA A 143 21.67 -44.68 0.25
N ASP A 144 22.64 -45.48 0.68
CA ASP A 144 23.03 -46.71 -0.02
C ASP A 144 21.87 -47.71 -0.10
N GLU A 145 21.00 -47.70 0.91
CA GLU A 145 19.81 -48.56 0.99
C GLU A 145 18.63 -48.04 0.18
N ALA A 146 18.72 -46.86 -0.44
CA ALA A 146 17.63 -46.30 -1.26
C ALA A 146 17.24 -47.28 -2.38
N SER A 147 18.24 -47.93 -3.01
CA SER A 147 18.06 -48.98 -4.00
C SER A 147 19.16 -50.05 -3.87
N LYS A 148 18.81 -51.32 -4.17
CA LYS A 148 19.77 -52.45 -4.13
C LYS A 148 20.90 -52.26 -5.15
N GLU A 149 20.56 -51.69 -6.31
CA GLU A 149 21.48 -51.38 -7.40
C GLU A 149 22.47 -50.29 -7.00
N LEU A 150 22.00 -49.20 -6.38
CA LEU A 150 22.84 -48.11 -5.90
C LEU A 150 23.86 -48.61 -4.86
N GLY A 151 23.39 -49.34 -3.85
CA GLY A 151 24.28 -49.96 -2.86
C GLY A 151 25.25 -50.99 -3.46
N ARG A 152 24.91 -51.63 -4.59
CA ARG A 152 25.85 -52.47 -5.35
C ARG A 152 26.90 -51.64 -6.07
N VAL A 153 26.51 -50.55 -6.73
CA VAL A 153 27.41 -49.64 -7.45
C VAL A 153 28.42 -49.00 -6.50
N ARG A 154 27.95 -48.43 -5.38
CA ARG A 154 28.81 -47.80 -4.36
C ARG A 154 29.81 -48.78 -3.73
N ARG A 155 29.39 -50.02 -3.45
CA ARG A 155 30.32 -51.09 -3.02
C ARG A 155 31.41 -51.38 -4.06
N LYS A 156 31.07 -51.43 -5.35
CA LYS A 156 32.06 -51.63 -6.42
C LYS A 156 33.00 -50.44 -6.54
N MET A 157 32.50 -49.22 -6.41
CA MET A 157 33.33 -48.00 -6.39
C MET A 157 34.35 -48.06 -5.26
N MET A 158 33.90 -48.37 -4.04
CA MET A 158 34.78 -48.51 -2.88
C MET A 158 35.86 -49.59 -3.10
N GLN A 159 35.51 -50.72 -3.71
CA GLN A 159 36.46 -51.79 -4.06
C GLN A 159 37.49 -51.36 -5.12
N VAL A 160 37.08 -50.61 -6.15
CA VAL A 160 38.00 -50.08 -7.17
C VAL A 160 38.91 -49.03 -6.54
N GLU A 161 38.37 -48.12 -5.73
CA GLU A 161 39.12 -47.06 -5.08
C GLU A 161 40.15 -47.60 -4.08
N ASN A 162 39.81 -48.61 -3.29
CA ASN A 162 40.76 -49.28 -2.41
C ASN A 162 41.90 -49.97 -3.20
N ARG A 163 41.59 -50.58 -4.36
CA ARG A 163 42.62 -51.13 -5.25
C ARG A 163 43.53 -50.05 -5.84
N ILE A 164 42.98 -48.88 -6.18
CA ILE A 164 43.77 -47.72 -6.65
C ILE A 164 44.70 -47.25 -5.53
N LYS A 165 44.19 -47.04 -4.32
CA LYS A 165 44.98 -46.60 -3.15
C LYS A 165 46.14 -47.56 -2.84
N GLN A 166 45.86 -48.87 -2.77
CA GLN A 166 46.90 -49.89 -2.54
C GLN A 166 47.99 -49.89 -3.63
N ARG A 167 47.61 -49.69 -4.90
CA ARG A 167 48.56 -49.59 -6.01
C ARG A 167 49.36 -48.31 -5.98
N LEU A 168 48.73 -47.18 -5.65
CA LEU A 168 49.40 -45.90 -5.46
C LEU A 168 50.42 -45.95 -4.33
N ASP A 169 50.07 -46.51 -3.17
CA ASP A 169 51.00 -46.68 -2.04
C ASP A 169 52.21 -47.55 -2.42
N SER A 170 51.97 -48.62 -3.18
CA SER A 170 53.04 -49.49 -3.69
C SER A 170 53.97 -48.74 -4.66
N LEU A 171 53.40 -47.93 -5.57
CA LEU A 171 54.15 -47.12 -6.53
C LEU A 171 54.93 -46.00 -5.83
N MET A 172 54.32 -45.35 -4.83
CA MET A 172 54.95 -44.34 -4.00
C MET A 172 56.17 -44.86 -3.27
N ASN A 173 56.09 -46.06 -2.69
CA ASN A 173 57.22 -46.69 -2.02
C ASN A 173 58.32 -47.11 -3.00
N LYS A 174 57.94 -47.64 -4.18
CA LYS A 174 58.89 -48.09 -5.21
C LYS A 174 59.63 -46.94 -5.90
N HIS A 175 58.97 -45.81 -6.10
CA HIS A 175 59.46 -44.68 -6.91
C HIS A 175 59.75 -43.42 -6.09
N ARG A 176 60.06 -43.55 -4.80
CA ARG A 176 60.30 -42.42 -3.88
C ARG A 176 61.39 -41.45 -4.36
N ALA A 177 62.44 -41.95 -5.01
CA ALA A 177 63.59 -41.13 -5.45
C ALA A 177 63.28 -40.16 -6.61
N ILE A 178 62.25 -40.47 -7.41
CA ILE A 178 61.85 -39.65 -8.58
C ILE A 178 60.70 -38.69 -8.27
N MET A 179 60.06 -38.84 -7.10
CA MET A 179 58.95 -38.01 -6.66
C MET A 179 59.45 -36.69 -6.07
N GLN A 180 58.70 -35.61 -6.32
CA GLN A 180 58.95 -34.34 -5.65
C GLN A 180 58.39 -34.34 -4.22
N GLU A 181 57.16 -34.86 -4.07
CA GLU A 181 56.45 -34.99 -2.80
C GLU A 181 55.93 -36.42 -2.63
N HIS A 182 55.92 -36.92 -1.40
CA HIS A 182 55.43 -38.27 -1.09
C HIS A 182 53.95 -38.23 -0.67
N LEU A 183 53.11 -37.70 -1.56
CA LEU A 183 51.67 -37.57 -1.35
C LEU A 183 50.94 -37.83 -2.67
N VAL A 184 49.82 -38.56 -2.61
CA VAL A 184 48.91 -38.70 -3.76
C VAL A 184 48.20 -37.37 -4.00
N GLY A 185 48.35 -36.82 -5.20
CA GLY A 185 47.59 -35.66 -5.65
C GLY A 185 46.29 -36.06 -6.36
N MET A 186 45.38 -35.09 -6.51
CA MET A 186 44.22 -35.22 -7.38
C MET A 186 44.18 -34.05 -8.37
N ARG A 187 44.02 -34.34 -9.67
CA ARG A 187 43.90 -33.36 -10.76
C ARG A 187 42.76 -33.76 -11.69
N GLY A 188 41.81 -32.86 -11.90
CA GLY A 188 40.62 -33.14 -12.72
C GLY A 188 39.84 -34.38 -12.26
N GLY A 189 39.78 -34.64 -10.96
CA GLY A 189 39.11 -35.82 -10.39
C GLY A 189 39.86 -37.15 -10.57
N ARG A 190 41.10 -37.11 -11.07
CA ARG A 190 42.00 -38.26 -11.24
C ARG A 190 43.15 -38.21 -10.24
N TYR A 191 43.49 -39.36 -9.69
CA TYR A 191 44.67 -39.57 -8.86
C TYR A 191 45.95 -39.46 -9.68
N VAL A 192 46.90 -38.68 -9.16
CA VAL A 192 48.18 -38.38 -9.80
C VAL A 192 49.31 -38.46 -8.79
N LEU A 193 50.51 -38.72 -9.27
CA LEU A 193 51.74 -38.66 -8.48
C LEU A 193 52.59 -37.46 -8.92
N PRO A 194 53.12 -36.66 -7.99
CA PRO A 194 53.99 -35.53 -8.31
C PRO A 194 55.42 -36.01 -8.60
N ILE A 195 55.83 -35.95 -9.86
CA ILE A 195 57.15 -36.39 -10.34
C ILE A 195 58.03 -35.18 -10.66
N ARG A 196 59.33 -35.25 -10.36
CA ARG A 196 60.31 -34.24 -10.76
C ARG A 196 60.37 -34.14 -12.28
N LYS A 197 60.26 -32.93 -12.85
CA LYS A 197 60.23 -32.73 -14.31
C LYS A 197 61.44 -33.35 -15.02
N GLU A 198 62.60 -33.29 -14.39
CA GLU A 198 63.87 -33.84 -14.88
C GLU A 198 63.83 -35.38 -15.03
N LEU A 199 63.11 -36.05 -14.12
CA LEU A 199 63.04 -37.51 -14.01
C LEU A 199 61.76 -38.10 -14.61
N ARG A 200 60.91 -37.28 -15.26
CA ARG A 200 59.62 -37.70 -15.81
C ARG A 200 59.70 -38.88 -16.78
N LYS A 201 60.81 -39.00 -17.55
CA LYS A 201 61.01 -40.10 -18.52
C LYS A 201 61.20 -41.47 -17.85
N GLN A 202 61.56 -41.49 -16.57
CA GLN A 202 61.75 -42.72 -15.79
C GLN A 202 60.44 -43.23 -15.19
N PHE A 203 59.35 -42.47 -15.32
CA PHE A 203 58.04 -42.82 -14.80
C PHE A 203 57.07 -43.12 -15.95
N HIS A 204 56.46 -44.30 -15.95
CA HIS A 204 55.48 -44.68 -16.95
C HIS A 204 54.11 -44.12 -16.58
N GLY A 205 53.70 -43.05 -17.26
CA GLY A 205 52.43 -42.40 -16.99
C GLY A 205 52.10 -41.28 -17.99
N THR A 206 50.87 -40.79 -17.91
CA THR A 206 50.39 -39.66 -18.71
C THR A 206 50.48 -38.38 -17.89
N VAL A 207 51.05 -37.33 -18.46
CA VAL A 207 51.08 -36.00 -17.82
C VAL A 207 49.67 -35.38 -17.86
N LEU A 208 49.13 -35.01 -16.70
CA LEU A 208 47.82 -34.35 -16.61
C LEU A 208 47.94 -32.85 -16.33
N ASP A 209 48.96 -32.43 -15.57
CA ASP A 209 49.13 -31.04 -15.15
C ASP A 209 50.60 -30.75 -14.79
N GLU A 210 51.01 -29.48 -14.78
CA GLU A 210 52.34 -29.01 -14.37
C GLU A 210 52.23 -27.95 -13.27
N SER A 211 53.13 -27.97 -12.28
CA SER A 211 53.17 -26.94 -11.24
C SER A 211 53.50 -25.55 -11.79
N ALA A 212 53.05 -24.48 -11.12
CA ALA A 212 53.34 -23.10 -11.50
C ALA A 212 54.85 -22.78 -11.58
N SER A 213 55.69 -23.41 -10.75
CA SER A 213 57.16 -23.27 -10.81
C SER A 213 57.80 -24.07 -11.96
N GLY A 214 57.01 -24.89 -12.67
CA GLY A 214 57.46 -25.78 -13.72
C GLY A 214 58.35 -26.94 -13.26
N GLN A 215 58.61 -27.13 -11.97
CA GLN A 215 59.53 -28.15 -11.47
C GLN A 215 58.87 -29.51 -11.21
N THR A 216 57.56 -29.54 -10.98
CA THR A 216 56.78 -30.76 -10.71
C THR A 216 55.78 -31.03 -11.83
N VAL A 217 55.72 -32.27 -12.27
CA VAL A 217 54.77 -32.76 -13.25
C VAL A 217 53.84 -33.77 -12.57
N TYR A 218 52.54 -33.52 -12.63
CA TYR A 218 51.53 -34.41 -12.07
C TYR A 218 51.17 -35.47 -13.11
N MET A 219 51.56 -36.72 -12.84
CA MET A 219 51.42 -37.82 -13.79
C MET A 219 50.45 -38.88 -13.26
N GLU A 220 49.56 -39.35 -14.13
CA GLU A 220 48.72 -40.54 -13.93
C GLU A 220 49.55 -41.80 -14.27
N PRO A 221 49.82 -42.70 -13.30
CA PRO A 221 50.53 -43.96 -13.57
C PRO A 221 49.73 -44.89 -14.49
N THR A 222 50.41 -45.56 -15.43
CA THR A 222 49.75 -46.51 -16.35
C THR A 222 49.11 -47.69 -15.62
N GLU A 223 49.66 -48.11 -14.47
CA GLU A 223 49.12 -49.24 -13.70
C GLU A 223 47.75 -48.96 -13.08
N ILE A 224 47.42 -47.68 -12.82
CA ILE A 224 46.12 -47.31 -12.25
C ILE A 224 45.14 -46.78 -13.29
N ALA A 225 45.60 -46.45 -14.51
CA ALA A 225 44.76 -45.82 -15.54
C ALA A 225 43.50 -46.63 -15.87
N HIS A 226 43.62 -47.96 -15.95
CA HIS A 226 42.47 -48.84 -16.15
C HIS A 226 41.49 -48.81 -14.97
N LEU A 227 42.01 -48.82 -13.73
CA LEU A 227 41.18 -48.74 -12.53
C LEU A 227 40.49 -47.37 -12.40
N GLN A 228 41.17 -46.28 -12.77
CA GLN A 228 40.56 -44.95 -12.79
C GLN A 228 39.44 -44.86 -13.83
N HIS A 229 39.63 -45.46 -15.01
CA HIS A 229 38.57 -45.53 -16.01
C HIS A 229 37.36 -46.34 -15.51
N GLN A 230 37.60 -47.49 -14.85
CA GLN A 230 36.53 -48.25 -14.19
C GLN A 230 35.82 -47.41 -13.11
N LEU A 231 36.56 -46.68 -12.28
CA LEU A 231 35.97 -45.81 -11.25
C LEU A 231 35.10 -44.71 -11.87
N ALA A 232 35.55 -44.11 -12.96
CA ALA A 232 34.77 -43.13 -13.70
C ALA A 232 33.46 -43.72 -14.27
N GLN A 233 33.52 -44.94 -14.84
CA GLN A 233 32.32 -45.65 -15.29
C GLN A 233 31.33 -45.92 -14.15
N TRP A 234 31.82 -46.37 -12.99
CA TRP A 234 30.96 -46.60 -11.83
C TRP A 234 30.36 -45.31 -11.28
N ARG A 235 31.09 -44.19 -11.30
CA ARG A 235 30.53 -42.87 -10.93
C ARG A 235 29.39 -42.45 -11.87
N THR A 236 29.52 -42.68 -13.17
CA THR A 236 28.42 -42.42 -14.12
C THR A 236 27.21 -43.30 -13.82
N GLU A 237 27.43 -44.58 -13.50
CA GLU A 237 26.34 -45.48 -13.12
C GLU A 237 25.71 -45.11 -11.77
N GLU A 238 26.49 -44.59 -10.82
CA GLU A 238 25.98 -44.05 -9.55
C GLU A 238 25.03 -42.89 -9.81
N THR A 239 25.47 -41.88 -10.56
CA THR A 239 24.60 -40.74 -10.92
C THR A 239 23.33 -41.19 -11.65
N ARG A 240 23.43 -42.22 -12.49
CA ARG A 240 22.27 -42.80 -13.17
C ARG A 240 21.29 -43.44 -12.19
N GLU A 241 21.77 -44.20 -11.21
CA GLU A 241 20.88 -44.82 -10.21
C GLU A 241 20.33 -43.82 -9.21
N GLU A 242 21.11 -42.81 -8.83
CA GLU A 242 20.62 -41.67 -8.04
C GLU A 242 19.45 -40.98 -8.75
N MET A 243 19.59 -40.70 -10.05
CA MET A 243 18.52 -40.11 -10.85
C MET A 243 17.27 -41.01 -10.88
N LYS A 244 17.41 -42.34 -11.00
CA LYS A 244 16.26 -43.25 -10.95
C LYS A 244 15.55 -43.21 -9.61
N VAL A 245 16.30 -43.20 -8.50
CA VAL A 245 15.73 -43.06 -7.15
C VAL A 245 14.93 -41.76 -7.04
N LEU A 246 15.52 -40.63 -7.45
CA LEU A 246 14.84 -39.33 -7.43
C LEU A 246 13.61 -39.29 -8.34
N SER A 247 13.64 -39.93 -9.51
CA SER A 247 12.48 -40.05 -10.40
C SER A 247 11.35 -40.87 -9.75
N CYS A 248 11.66 -41.98 -9.08
CA CYS A 248 10.65 -42.76 -8.35
C CYS A 248 10.05 -41.98 -7.18
N LEU A 249 10.85 -41.22 -6.44
CA LEU A 249 10.35 -40.34 -5.38
C LEU A 249 9.48 -39.22 -5.95
N THR A 250 9.85 -38.68 -7.12
CA THR A 250 9.09 -37.64 -7.82
C THR A 250 7.72 -38.17 -8.21
N GLU A 251 7.66 -39.35 -8.84
CA GLU A 251 6.40 -40.00 -9.21
C GLU A 251 5.50 -40.27 -7.99
N LEU A 252 6.10 -40.71 -6.87
CA LEU A 252 5.36 -40.93 -5.62
C LEU A 252 4.77 -39.63 -5.05
N LEU A 253 5.52 -38.52 -5.13
CA LEU A 253 5.06 -37.20 -4.71
C LEU A 253 3.94 -36.67 -5.63
N GLU A 254 4.09 -36.84 -6.94
CA GLU A 254 3.10 -36.43 -7.95
C GLU A 254 1.74 -37.10 -7.72
N GLN A 255 1.73 -38.37 -7.32
CA GLN A 255 0.50 -39.09 -6.96
C GLN A 255 -0.24 -38.50 -5.75
N SER A 256 0.43 -37.68 -4.94
CA SER A 256 -0.13 -37.06 -3.72
C SER A 256 -0.20 -35.52 -3.82
N THR A 257 -0.20 -34.97 -5.05
CA THR A 257 -0.16 -33.51 -5.29
C THR A 257 -1.35 -32.81 -4.65
N HIS A 258 -2.56 -33.35 -4.81
CA HIS A 258 -3.78 -32.71 -4.30
C HIS A 258 -3.78 -32.63 -2.76
N GLU A 259 -3.38 -33.70 -2.10
CA GLU A 259 -3.23 -33.75 -0.64
C GLU A 259 -2.14 -32.78 -0.14
N LEU A 260 -1.06 -32.62 -0.91
CA LEU A 260 0.00 -31.67 -0.62
C LEU A 260 -0.48 -30.23 -0.74
N GLU A 261 -1.26 -29.89 -1.77
CA GLU A 261 -1.89 -28.58 -1.94
C GLU A 261 -2.82 -28.26 -0.77
N ILE A 262 -3.68 -29.20 -0.35
CA ILE A 262 -4.57 -29.02 0.80
C ILE A 262 -3.76 -28.72 2.08
N ASN A 263 -2.63 -29.40 2.28
CA ASN A 263 -1.76 -29.12 3.41
C ASN A 263 -1.15 -27.71 3.34
N VAL A 264 -0.67 -27.28 2.17
CA VAL A 264 -0.09 -25.95 1.97
C VAL A 264 -1.13 -24.85 2.21
N ASP A 265 -2.32 -25.01 1.65
CA ASP A 265 -3.44 -24.08 1.86
C ASP A 265 -3.84 -24.02 3.34
N THR A 266 -3.96 -25.18 4.00
CA THR A 266 -4.30 -25.24 5.42
C THR A 266 -3.25 -24.53 6.29
N VAL A 267 -1.96 -24.70 5.97
CA VAL A 267 -0.86 -24.00 6.66
C VAL A 267 -0.92 -22.49 6.39
N GLY A 268 -1.22 -22.08 5.16
CA GLY A 268 -1.44 -20.67 4.81
C GLY A 268 -2.58 -20.03 5.61
N VAL A 269 -3.70 -20.74 5.75
CA VAL A 269 -4.85 -20.31 6.56
C VAL A 269 -4.48 -20.18 8.03
N TYR A 270 -3.74 -21.14 8.59
CA TYR A 270 -3.26 -21.04 9.98
C TYR A 270 -2.30 -19.86 10.18
N ASP A 271 -1.35 -19.64 9.27
CA ASP A 271 -0.43 -18.50 9.37
C ASP A 271 -1.18 -17.17 9.30
N TYR A 272 -2.14 -17.03 8.37
CA TYR A 272 -3.04 -15.88 8.28
C TYR A 272 -3.84 -15.65 9.58
N LEU A 273 -4.42 -16.72 10.13
CA LEU A 273 -5.20 -16.65 11.36
C LEU A 273 -4.35 -16.23 12.56
N PHE A 274 -3.18 -16.85 12.74
CA PHE A 274 -2.28 -16.53 13.84
C PHE A 274 -1.64 -15.15 13.66
N ALA A 275 -1.44 -14.66 12.44
CA ALA A 275 -1.02 -13.28 12.18
C ALA A 275 -2.06 -12.28 12.70
N ARG A 276 -3.35 -12.50 12.40
CA ARG A 276 -4.47 -11.69 12.92
C ARG A 276 -4.59 -11.76 14.43
N ALA A 277 -4.37 -12.93 15.02
CA ALA A 277 -4.38 -13.12 16.47
C ALA A 277 -3.20 -12.41 17.16
N LYS A 278 -1.99 -12.47 16.60
CA LYS A 278 -0.82 -11.73 17.12
C LYS A 278 -1.03 -10.22 17.05
N TYR A 279 -1.51 -9.71 15.91
CA TYR A 279 -1.83 -8.29 15.76
C TYR A 279 -2.93 -7.85 16.74
N SER A 280 -3.98 -8.67 16.90
CA SER A 280 -5.02 -8.42 17.90
C SER A 280 -4.44 -8.30 19.31
N ARG A 281 -3.43 -9.10 19.67
CA ARG A 281 -2.77 -8.97 20.98
C ARG A 281 -1.89 -7.73 21.09
N GLU A 282 -1.22 -7.32 20.02
CA GLU A 282 -0.39 -6.10 20.01
C GLU A 282 -1.22 -4.86 20.35
N ILE A 283 -2.44 -4.78 19.80
CA ILE A 283 -3.32 -3.62 19.99
C ILE A 283 -4.27 -3.77 21.20
N ASP A 284 -4.11 -4.79 22.05
CA ASP A 284 -5.09 -5.12 23.10
C ASP A 284 -6.53 -5.32 22.57
N GLY A 285 -6.64 -5.87 21.37
CA GLY A 285 -7.87 -6.14 20.65
C GLY A 285 -8.74 -7.20 21.32
N ARG A 286 -10.05 -6.93 21.35
CA ARG A 286 -11.08 -7.79 21.96
C ARG A 286 -12.22 -8.08 20.98
N SER A 287 -12.95 -9.15 21.27
CA SER A 287 -14.21 -9.44 20.60
C SER A 287 -15.26 -8.40 20.99
N VAL A 288 -16.17 -8.10 20.06
CA VAL A 288 -17.24 -7.12 20.22
C VAL A 288 -18.58 -7.71 19.80
N GLN A 289 -19.68 -7.07 20.19
CA GLN A 289 -21.02 -7.46 19.77
C GLN A 289 -21.30 -6.98 18.34
N LEU A 290 -22.01 -7.82 17.57
CA LEU A 290 -22.35 -7.53 16.18
C LEU A 290 -23.87 -7.38 16.00
N ASN A 291 -24.26 -6.46 15.14
CA ASN A 291 -25.63 -6.30 14.64
C ASN A 291 -25.63 -5.87 13.16
N ASP A 292 -26.79 -5.79 12.55
CA ASP A 292 -27.05 -5.37 11.17
C ASP A 292 -28.11 -4.26 11.10
N ARG A 293 -28.31 -3.54 12.21
CA ARG A 293 -29.37 -2.54 12.40
C ARG A 293 -28.84 -1.10 12.41
N GLY A 294 -27.58 -0.89 12.04
CA GLY A 294 -26.91 0.41 12.06
C GLY A 294 -26.50 0.89 13.45
N ILE A 295 -26.58 0.06 14.49
CA ILE A 295 -26.26 0.47 15.85
C ILE A 295 -24.76 0.34 16.09
N ILE A 296 -24.13 1.44 16.51
CA ILE A 296 -22.72 1.48 16.95
C ILE A 296 -22.69 2.02 18.37
N ASP A 297 -22.09 1.27 19.31
CA ASP A 297 -21.84 1.68 20.71
C ASP A 297 -20.41 1.27 21.06
N ILE A 298 -19.47 2.19 20.88
CA ILE A 298 -18.04 1.99 21.12
C ILE A 298 -17.72 2.54 22.50
N ARG A 299 -17.03 1.72 23.31
CA ARG A 299 -16.64 2.09 24.67
C ARG A 299 -15.12 2.04 24.81
N ASP A 300 -14.55 3.18 25.16
CA ASP A 300 -13.11 3.39 25.40
C ASP A 300 -12.21 2.73 24.34
N ALA A 301 -12.52 2.94 23.06
CA ALA A 301 -11.72 2.39 21.98
C ALA A 301 -10.51 3.25 21.63
N LYS A 302 -9.39 2.63 21.30
CA LYS A 302 -8.19 3.34 20.84
C LYS A 302 -8.05 3.25 19.32
N HIS A 303 -7.48 4.28 18.70
CA HIS A 303 -7.13 4.19 17.29
C HIS A 303 -5.88 3.29 17.13
N PRO A 304 -5.94 2.16 16.41
CA PRO A 304 -4.89 1.13 16.42
C PRO A 304 -3.58 1.56 15.74
N LEU A 305 -3.62 2.60 14.90
CA LEU A 305 -2.43 3.19 14.26
C LEU A 305 -1.85 4.38 15.04
N LEU A 306 -2.47 4.79 16.15
CA LEU A 306 -1.95 5.83 17.04
C LEU A 306 -1.30 5.13 18.25
N GLY A 307 -0.20 5.69 18.76
CA GLY A 307 0.61 5.07 19.82
C GLY A 307 -0.09 4.96 21.19
N GLY A 308 0.63 4.46 22.19
CA GLY A 308 0.08 4.11 23.51
C GLY A 308 -0.61 5.25 24.28
N ASP A 309 -0.22 6.50 24.04
CA ASP A 309 -0.74 7.70 24.72
C ASP A 309 -2.06 8.24 24.12
N THR A 310 -2.73 7.45 23.27
CA THR A 310 -3.99 7.85 22.64
C THR A 310 -5.15 7.84 23.64
N VAL A 311 -5.88 8.96 23.69
CA VAL A 311 -7.10 9.09 24.49
C VAL A 311 -8.20 8.17 23.93
N PRO A 312 -8.80 7.29 24.75
CA PRO A 312 -9.87 6.40 24.30
C PRO A 312 -11.13 7.16 23.84
N LEU A 313 -11.74 6.69 22.76
CA LEU A 313 -12.98 7.18 22.18
C LEU A 313 -14.17 6.38 22.71
N THR A 314 -15.14 7.07 23.29
CA THR A 314 -16.48 6.54 23.54
C THR A 314 -17.46 7.20 22.56
N PHE A 315 -18.22 6.39 21.82
CA PHE A 315 -19.03 6.85 20.69
C PHE A 315 -20.32 6.04 20.55
N ARG A 316 -21.45 6.69 20.24
CA ARG A 316 -22.75 6.02 20.09
C ARG A 316 -23.56 6.62 18.94
N ILE A 317 -24.25 5.78 18.16
CA ILE A 317 -25.21 6.17 17.10
C ILE A 317 -26.14 4.99 16.75
N GLY A 318 -27.27 5.28 16.10
CA GLY A 318 -28.17 4.27 15.51
C GLY A 318 -29.30 3.80 16.43
N ARG A 319 -29.49 4.42 17.61
CA ARG A 319 -30.64 4.15 18.49
C ARG A 319 -31.71 5.24 18.41
N SER A 320 -31.46 6.37 19.06
CA SER A 320 -32.36 7.53 19.08
C SER A 320 -32.14 8.48 17.91
N TYR A 321 -30.94 8.47 17.33
CA TYR A 321 -30.54 9.29 16.19
C TYR A 321 -29.67 8.45 15.25
N SER A 322 -29.75 8.77 13.94
CA SER A 322 -28.96 8.14 12.88
C SER A 322 -27.92 9.09 12.30
N CYS A 323 -27.98 10.37 12.65
CA CYS A 323 -27.04 11.40 12.20
C CYS A 323 -26.38 12.08 13.39
N LEU A 324 -25.05 12.04 13.46
CA LEU A 324 -24.26 12.69 14.51
C LEU A 324 -23.36 13.77 13.92
N ILE A 325 -23.49 14.99 14.44
CA ILE A 325 -22.71 16.15 14.03
C ILE A 325 -21.63 16.45 15.06
N ILE A 326 -20.36 16.27 14.70
CA ILE A 326 -19.20 16.48 15.57
C ILE A 326 -18.64 17.90 15.35
N THR A 327 -18.55 18.64 16.44
CA THR A 327 -18.14 20.05 16.45
C THR A 327 -16.88 20.25 17.30
N GLY A 328 -16.18 21.37 17.08
CA GLY A 328 -14.98 21.74 17.83
C GLY A 328 -13.86 22.27 16.94
N PRO A 329 -12.74 22.76 17.52
CA PRO A 329 -11.59 23.21 16.75
C PRO A 329 -10.96 22.05 15.95
N ASN A 330 -10.31 22.35 14.83
CA ASN A 330 -9.71 21.32 13.97
C ASN A 330 -8.61 20.53 14.68
N THR A 331 -7.88 21.18 15.59
CA THR A 331 -6.89 20.55 16.49
C THR A 331 -7.51 19.63 17.55
N GLY A 332 -8.85 19.62 17.68
CA GLY A 332 -9.60 18.84 18.67
C GLY A 332 -9.71 17.34 18.40
N GLY A 333 -9.23 16.84 17.25
CA GLY A 333 -9.26 15.41 16.91
C GLY A 333 -10.56 14.91 16.28
N LYS A 334 -11.36 15.79 15.64
CA LYS A 334 -12.61 15.42 14.96
C LYS A 334 -12.38 14.36 13.86
N THR A 335 -11.43 14.61 12.96
CA THR A 335 -11.04 13.68 11.90
C THR A 335 -10.53 12.35 12.47
N VAL A 336 -9.78 12.38 13.57
CA VAL A 336 -9.28 11.17 14.24
C VAL A 336 -10.44 10.35 14.80
N ALA A 337 -11.41 10.98 15.47
CA ALA A 337 -12.59 10.28 15.97
C ALA A 337 -13.38 9.62 14.82
N LEU A 338 -13.61 10.36 13.73
CA LEU A 338 -14.33 9.89 12.56
C LEU A 338 -13.59 8.73 11.86
N LYS A 339 -12.27 8.85 11.65
CA LYS A 339 -11.43 7.76 11.14
C LYS A 339 -11.43 6.55 12.07
N THR A 340 -11.41 6.75 13.40
CA THR A 340 -11.47 5.65 14.37
C THR A 340 -12.74 4.82 14.20
N VAL A 341 -13.91 5.48 14.14
CA VAL A 341 -15.20 4.79 13.96
C VAL A 341 -15.21 4.01 12.63
N GLY A 342 -14.79 4.64 11.54
CA GLY A 342 -14.73 4.00 10.22
C GLY A 342 -13.77 2.82 10.20
N LEU A 343 -12.51 3.03 10.59
CA LEU A 343 -11.46 2.01 10.57
C LEU A 343 -11.81 0.81 11.46
N LEU A 344 -12.28 1.03 12.69
CA LEU A 344 -12.68 -0.07 13.57
C LEU A 344 -13.86 -0.86 12.99
N THR A 345 -14.81 -0.19 12.33
CA THR A 345 -15.90 -0.87 11.61
C THR A 345 -15.36 -1.76 10.49
N LEU A 346 -14.40 -1.27 9.69
CA LEU A 346 -13.74 -2.08 8.65
C LEU A 346 -13.00 -3.28 9.25
N MET A 347 -12.26 -3.07 10.33
CA MET A 347 -11.50 -4.12 11.01
C MET A 347 -12.42 -5.22 11.56
N VAL A 348 -13.51 -4.83 12.24
CA VAL A 348 -14.52 -5.77 12.73
C VAL A 348 -15.11 -6.57 11.57
N GLN A 349 -15.48 -5.92 10.46
CA GLN A 349 -16.00 -6.62 9.27
C GLN A 349 -14.97 -7.51 8.58
N SER A 350 -13.68 -7.25 8.77
CA SER A 350 -12.60 -8.16 8.36
C SER A 350 -12.29 -9.23 9.41
N GLY A 351 -13.16 -9.38 10.41
CA GLY A 351 -13.08 -10.33 11.52
C GLY A 351 -11.95 -10.09 12.51
N LEU A 352 -11.29 -8.93 12.46
CA LEU A 352 -10.22 -8.59 13.40
C LEU A 352 -10.84 -8.24 14.76
N LEU A 353 -10.10 -8.56 15.83
CA LEU A 353 -10.42 -8.03 17.15
C LEU A 353 -9.95 -6.58 17.23
N VAL A 354 -10.71 -5.74 17.93
CA VAL A 354 -10.48 -4.29 17.96
C VAL A 354 -10.18 -3.79 19.37
N PRO A 355 -9.35 -2.74 19.51
CA PRO A 355 -8.91 -2.19 20.79
C PRO A 355 -10.04 -1.41 21.49
N ALA A 356 -11.11 -2.09 21.85
CA ALA A 356 -12.31 -1.55 22.49
C ALA A 356 -12.75 -2.44 23.66
N GLN A 357 -13.61 -1.93 24.54
CA GLN A 357 -14.17 -2.75 25.62
C GLN A 357 -15.09 -3.85 25.08
N GLU A 358 -15.17 -5.00 25.77
CA GLU A 358 -15.90 -6.21 25.32
C GLU A 358 -17.40 -5.98 25.05
N ASN A 359 -18.01 -5.01 25.74
CA ASN A 359 -19.41 -4.65 25.55
C ASN A 359 -19.63 -3.62 24.43
N SER A 360 -18.59 -3.30 23.65
CA SER A 360 -18.74 -2.48 22.46
C SER A 360 -19.56 -3.22 21.41
N MET A 361 -20.30 -2.49 20.60
CA MET A 361 -21.16 -3.03 19.57
C MET A 361 -20.93 -2.30 18.25
N PHE A 362 -20.80 -3.08 17.18
CA PHE A 362 -20.64 -2.57 15.82
C PHE A 362 -21.73 -3.14 14.92
N SER A 363 -22.14 -2.35 13.94
CA SER A 363 -23.02 -2.83 12.87
C SER A 363 -22.19 -3.28 11.68
N VAL A 364 -22.63 -4.36 11.04
CA VAL A 364 -22.16 -4.78 9.72
C VAL A 364 -22.93 -3.96 8.70
N PHE A 365 -22.20 -3.25 7.83
CA PHE A 365 -22.71 -2.38 6.79
C PHE A 365 -22.38 -2.99 5.42
N GLY A 366 -23.34 -2.92 4.49
CA GLY A 366 -23.08 -3.28 3.09
C GLY A 366 -22.08 -2.32 2.45
N LYS A 367 -22.10 -1.04 2.86
CA LYS A 367 -21.27 0.03 2.29
C LYS A 367 -20.76 0.95 3.39
N VAL A 368 -19.48 1.33 3.29
CA VAL A 368 -18.88 2.40 4.10
C VAL A 368 -18.39 3.47 3.13
N CYS A 369 -19.08 4.59 3.16
CA CYS A 369 -18.90 5.74 2.28
C CYS A 369 -18.18 6.84 3.04
N VAL A 370 -17.14 7.40 2.44
CA VAL A 370 -16.21 8.27 3.14
C VAL A 370 -15.87 9.47 2.28
N ASP A 371 -16.01 10.64 2.86
CA ASP A 371 -15.61 11.89 2.27
C ASP A 371 -14.74 12.64 3.26
N ILE A 372 -13.49 12.19 3.32
CA ILE A 372 -12.42 12.73 4.15
C ILE A 372 -11.31 13.12 3.18
N GLY A 373 -10.97 14.40 3.13
CA GLY A 373 -9.91 14.93 2.28
C GLY A 373 -8.85 15.66 3.09
N ASP A 374 -7.59 15.57 2.66
CA ASP A 374 -6.53 16.46 3.10
C ASP A 374 -6.66 17.77 2.31
N GLY A 375 -7.56 18.66 2.73
CA GLY A 375 -7.86 19.94 2.07
C GLY A 375 -6.73 20.99 2.11
N GLN A 376 -5.46 20.58 2.12
CA GLN A 376 -4.30 21.47 2.31
C GLN A 376 -3.33 21.49 1.12
N SER A 377 -3.54 20.70 0.06
CA SER A 377 -2.74 20.85 -1.16
C SER A 377 -3.23 22.06 -1.96
N MET A 378 -2.56 23.21 -1.78
CA MET A 378 -2.85 24.52 -2.38
C MET A 378 -2.80 24.57 -3.93
N GLU A 379 -2.70 23.43 -4.62
CA GLU A 379 -2.42 23.38 -6.06
C GLU A 379 -3.66 23.14 -6.96
N GLN A 380 -4.87 22.87 -6.43
CA GLN A 380 -6.07 22.69 -7.28
C GLN A 380 -7.41 23.08 -6.61
N SER A 381 -7.71 24.37 -6.49
CA SER A 381 -8.93 24.84 -5.79
C SER A 381 -10.26 24.54 -6.52
N LEU A 382 -10.28 24.36 -7.85
CA LEU A 382 -11.50 24.00 -8.61
C LEU A 382 -11.72 22.48 -8.71
N SER A 383 -10.65 21.69 -8.73
CA SER A 383 -10.77 20.22 -8.82
C SER A 383 -11.23 19.60 -7.49
N THR A 384 -10.89 20.22 -6.36
CA THR A 384 -11.19 19.69 -5.02
C THR A 384 -12.69 19.79 -4.68
N PHE A 385 -13.33 20.94 -4.97
CA PHE A 385 -14.78 21.10 -4.76
C PHE A 385 -15.59 20.23 -5.72
N SER A 386 -15.20 20.18 -7.00
CA SER A 386 -15.87 19.32 -7.99
C SER A 386 -15.74 17.84 -7.63
N ALA A 387 -14.58 17.40 -7.14
CA ALA A 387 -14.35 16.04 -6.67
C ALA A 387 -15.17 15.73 -5.40
N HIS A 388 -15.26 16.68 -4.46
CA HIS A 388 -16.11 16.57 -3.27
C HIS A 388 -17.58 16.40 -3.65
N VAL A 389 -18.12 17.27 -4.51
CA VAL A 389 -19.52 17.18 -4.99
C VAL A 389 -19.77 15.88 -5.75
N THR A 390 -18.86 15.47 -6.64
CA THR A 390 -18.98 14.20 -7.37
C THR A 390 -19.01 13.02 -6.40
N ASN A 391 -18.18 13.04 -5.35
CA ASN A 391 -18.18 12.03 -4.32
C ASN A 391 -19.49 12.03 -3.52
N VAL A 392 -20.00 13.19 -3.12
CA VAL A 392 -21.30 13.34 -2.44
C VAL A 392 -22.44 12.78 -3.30
N ILE A 393 -22.47 13.06 -4.60
CA ILE A 393 -23.47 12.50 -5.53
C ILE A 393 -23.41 10.97 -5.50
N HIS A 394 -22.21 10.39 -5.62
CA HIS A 394 -22.02 8.95 -5.55
C HIS A 394 -22.46 8.37 -4.20
N ILE A 395 -22.15 9.04 -3.09
CA ILE A 395 -22.58 8.64 -1.75
C ILE A 395 -24.10 8.61 -1.65
N LEU A 396 -24.77 9.65 -2.16
CA LEU A 396 -26.22 9.72 -2.18
C LEU A 396 -26.79 8.55 -2.98
N GLU A 397 -26.34 8.33 -4.22
CA GLU A 397 -26.77 7.22 -5.09
C GLU A 397 -26.68 5.85 -4.41
N GLU A 398 -25.63 5.62 -3.61
CA GLU A 398 -25.38 4.36 -2.93
C GLU A 398 -26.01 4.25 -1.53
N ALA A 399 -26.47 5.35 -0.94
CA ALA A 399 -26.92 5.38 0.45
C ALA A 399 -28.25 4.65 0.67
N ASP A 400 -28.25 3.71 1.61
CA ASP A 400 -29.41 2.97 2.09
C ASP A 400 -29.26 2.66 3.59
N GLN A 401 -30.21 1.90 4.15
CA GLN A 401 -30.23 1.49 5.56
C GLN A 401 -29.01 0.66 6.02
N SER A 402 -28.22 0.15 5.08
CA SER A 402 -27.00 -0.64 5.30
C SER A 402 -25.72 0.15 5.00
N THR A 403 -25.82 1.48 4.90
CA THR A 403 -24.69 2.37 4.59
C THR A 403 -24.26 3.19 5.81
N LEU A 404 -22.96 3.16 6.10
CA LEU A 404 -22.29 4.10 7.00
C LEU A 404 -21.65 5.22 6.17
N VAL A 405 -21.99 6.47 6.45
CA VAL A 405 -21.45 7.65 5.77
C VAL A 405 -20.65 8.50 6.74
N LEU A 406 -19.42 8.84 6.36
CA LEU A 406 -18.49 9.64 7.15
C LEU A 406 -18.07 10.87 6.36
N PHE A 407 -18.47 12.07 6.82
CA PHE A 407 -18.07 13.35 6.25
C PHE A 407 -17.11 14.11 7.14
N ASP A 408 -16.00 14.59 6.58
CA ASP A 408 -15.14 15.56 7.24
C ASP A 408 -15.34 16.95 6.63
N GLU A 409 -15.57 17.94 7.50
CA GLU A 409 -15.72 19.36 7.16
C GLU A 409 -16.75 19.64 6.04
N MET A 410 -18.00 19.23 6.26
CA MET A 410 -19.10 19.57 5.35
C MET A 410 -19.17 21.09 5.13
N ALA A 411 -19.37 21.50 3.87
CA ALA A 411 -19.40 22.89 3.39
C ALA A 411 -18.06 23.65 3.36
N SER A 412 -16.91 22.96 3.36
CA SER A 412 -15.62 23.63 3.08
C SER A 412 -15.48 24.00 1.59
N GLY A 413 -15.02 25.22 1.29
CA GLY A 413 -14.61 25.62 -0.07
C GLY A 413 -15.66 26.32 -0.96
N THR A 414 -16.82 26.70 -0.42
CA THR A 414 -17.85 27.51 -1.12
C THR A 414 -18.33 28.68 -0.26
N ASP A 415 -19.24 29.51 -0.77
CA ASP A 415 -19.92 30.53 0.02
C ASP A 415 -20.56 29.90 1.27
N PRO A 416 -20.29 30.42 2.48
CA PRO A 416 -20.79 29.85 3.73
C PRO A 416 -22.31 29.66 3.76
N GLY A 417 -23.08 30.58 3.15
CA GLY A 417 -24.55 30.50 3.14
C GLY A 417 -25.04 29.35 2.28
N GLU A 418 -24.56 29.27 1.04
CA GLU A 418 -24.92 28.21 0.09
C GLU A 418 -24.44 26.83 0.57
N GLY A 419 -23.22 26.76 1.13
CA GLY A 419 -22.63 25.54 1.64
C GLY A 419 -23.41 24.94 2.81
N VAL A 420 -23.85 25.78 3.77
CA VAL A 420 -24.68 25.34 4.89
C VAL A 420 -26.02 24.79 4.40
N GLY A 421 -26.71 25.49 3.51
CA GLY A 421 -28.00 25.05 2.96
C GLY A 421 -27.89 23.70 2.24
N LEU A 422 -26.87 23.56 1.38
CA LEU A 422 -26.59 22.31 0.68
C LEU A 422 -26.28 21.16 1.63
N SER A 423 -25.46 21.40 2.66
CA SER A 423 -25.09 20.38 3.64
C SER A 423 -26.28 19.87 4.44
N ILE A 424 -27.17 20.78 4.87
CA ILE A 424 -28.41 20.40 5.57
C ILE A 424 -29.28 19.54 4.66
N ALA A 425 -29.48 19.93 3.39
CA ALA A 425 -30.28 19.15 2.44
C ALA A 425 -29.70 17.74 2.20
N ILE A 426 -28.37 17.61 2.08
CA ILE A 426 -27.69 16.32 1.95
C ILE A 426 -27.89 15.46 3.20
N LEU A 427 -27.72 16.03 4.38
CA LEU A 427 -27.89 15.33 5.65
C LEU A 427 -29.32 14.82 5.86
N GLU A 428 -30.31 15.64 5.54
CA GLU A 428 -31.73 15.24 5.54
C GLU A 428 -32.00 14.11 4.56
N GLU A 429 -31.43 14.19 3.36
CA GLU A 429 -31.59 13.18 2.33
C GLU A 429 -31.01 11.82 2.74
N LEU A 430 -29.81 11.81 3.30
CA LEU A 430 -29.17 10.58 3.79
C LEU A 430 -29.93 9.95 4.94
N ARG A 431 -30.44 10.78 5.86
CA ARG A 431 -31.33 10.33 6.94
C ARG A 431 -32.60 9.70 6.37
N ARG A 432 -33.22 10.34 5.36
CA ARG A 432 -34.43 9.85 4.70
C ARG A 432 -34.21 8.47 4.05
N ARG A 433 -33.01 8.21 3.54
CA ARG A 433 -32.60 6.91 2.99
C ARG A 433 -32.27 5.86 4.05
N GLY A 434 -32.26 6.24 5.34
CA GLY A 434 -32.00 5.36 6.47
C GLY A 434 -30.52 5.14 6.77
N ALA A 435 -29.61 5.89 6.15
CA ALA A 435 -28.17 5.73 6.36
C ALA A 435 -27.75 6.21 7.77
N ILE A 436 -26.67 5.62 8.28
CA ILE A 436 -25.98 6.10 9.48
C ILE A 436 -24.95 7.14 9.06
N VAL A 437 -25.05 8.37 9.56
CA VAL A 437 -24.21 9.49 9.12
C VAL A 437 -23.45 10.07 10.31
N VAL A 438 -22.14 10.22 10.14
CA VAL A 438 -21.28 10.97 11.06
C VAL A 438 -20.61 12.07 10.26
N ALA A 439 -20.84 13.32 10.65
CA ALA A 439 -20.28 14.47 9.95
C ALA A 439 -19.54 15.39 10.91
N THR A 440 -18.42 15.97 10.48
CA THR A 440 -17.76 17.04 11.23
C THR A 440 -18.09 18.40 10.59
N THR A 441 -18.25 19.43 11.41
CA THR A 441 -18.50 20.79 10.92
C THR A 441 -17.93 21.87 11.85
N HIS A 442 -17.69 23.05 11.29
CA HIS A 442 -17.36 24.27 12.00
C HIS A 442 -18.48 25.31 11.96
N PHE A 443 -19.51 25.13 11.13
CA PHE A 443 -20.65 26.04 10.99
C PHE A 443 -21.62 25.90 12.15
N ASN A 444 -22.11 27.01 12.69
CA ASN A 444 -23.02 27.02 13.84
C ASN A 444 -24.46 26.69 13.43
N GLU A 445 -24.84 27.09 12.23
CA GLU A 445 -26.14 26.87 11.61
C GLU A 445 -26.48 25.38 11.54
N ILE A 446 -25.50 24.54 11.17
CA ILE A 446 -25.65 23.08 11.14
C ILE A 446 -25.84 22.51 12.56
N LYS A 447 -25.19 23.10 13.58
CA LYS A 447 -25.39 22.70 14.99
C LYS A 447 -26.80 23.02 15.46
N HIS A 448 -27.28 24.22 15.16
CA HIS A 448 -28.63 24.66 15.51
C HIS A 448 -29.67 23.78 14.83
N PHE A 449 -29.46 23.45 13.55
CA PHE A 449 -30.28 22.50 12.81
C PHE A 449 -30.30 21.12 13.49
N ALA A 450 -29.14 20.57 13.86
CA ALA A 450 -29.06 19.26 14.50
C ALA A 450 -29.76 19.21 15.86
N SER A 451 -29.69 20.28 16.66
CA SER A 451 -30.42 20.37 17.94
C SER A 451 -31.94 20.50 17.76
N ALA A 452 -32.41 21.10 16.67
CA ALA A 452 -33.82 21.36 16.43
C ALA A 452 -34.54 20.23 15.69
N THR A 453 -33.80 19.25 15.15
CA THR A 453 -34.33 18.25 14.20
C THR A 453 -34.25 16.84 14.78
N ASN A 454 -35.39 16.15 14.87
CA ASN A 454 -35.44 14.76 15.33
C ASN A 454 -34.58 13.84 14.44
N GLY A 455 -33.89 12.86 15.04
CA GLY A 455 -32.99 11.95 14.33
C GLY A 455 -31.56 12.47 14.12
N PHE A 456 -31.30 13.71 14.51
CA PHE A 456 -29.96 14.32 14.59
C PHE A 456 -29.54 14.48 16.04
N GLU A 457 -28.23 14.45 16.27
CA GLU A 457 -27.63 14.72 17.58
C GLU A 457 -26.30 15.47 17.40
N ASN A 458 -25.99 16.33 18.37
CA ASN A 458 -24.73 17.05 18.39
C ASN A 458 -23.70 16.33 19.27
N ALA A 459 -22.44 16.44 18.90
CA ALA A 459 -21.32 16.11 19.76
C ALA A 459 -20.22 17.19 19.68
N ARG A 460 -19.43 17.30 20.74
CA ARG A 460 -18.27 18.19 20.78
C ARG A 460 -17.01 17.46 21.21
N MET A 461 -15.90 17.84 20.61
CA MET A 461 -14.58 17.49 21.13
C MET A 461 -14.23 18.42 22.29
N GLU A 462 -13.83 17.84 23.42
CA GLU A 462 -13.50 18.57 24.63
C GLU A 462 -12.15 19.31 24.46
N PHE A 463 -12.16 20.60 24.79
CA PHE A 463 -11.02 21.50 24.64
C PHE A 463 -10.77 22.21 25.97
N ASP A 464 -9.53 22.21 26.42
CA ASP A 464 -9.15 22.89 27.65
C ASP A 464 -8.86 24.37 27.36
N ALA A 465 -9.82 25.20 27.74
CA ALA A 465 -9.75 26.66 27.60
C ALA A 465 -8.54 27.28 28.32
N ASP A 466 -8.05 26.65 29.39
CA ASP A 466 -6.98 27.17 30.25
C ASP A 466 -5.59 26.86 29.69
N THR A 467 -5.38 25.63 29.25
CA THR A 467 -4.09 25.16 28.71
C THR A 467 -3.98 25.30 27.18
N LEU A 468 -5.10 25.60 26.50
CA LEU A 468 -5.24 25.57 25.03
C LEU A 468 -4.99 24.20 24.40
N GLN A 469 -5.03 23.12 25.19
CA GLN A 469 -4.77 21.78 24.71
C GLN A 469 -6.08 21.03 24.42
N PRO A 470 -6.17 20.30 23.29
CA PRO A 470 -7.28 19.38 23.05
C PRO A 470 -7.23 18.23 24.06
N ARG A 471 -8.37 17.90 24.66
CA ARG A 471 -8.48 16.73 25.56
C ARG A 471 -8.81 15.44 24.81
N TYR A 472 -9.12 15.54 23.52
CA TYR A 472 -9.46 14.43 22.62
C TYR A 472 -10.64 13.55 23.10
N GLN A 473 -11.47 14.06 24.01
CA GLN A 473 -12.68 13.38 24.50
C GLN A 473 -13.91 13.86 23.73
N LEU A 474 -14.74 12.92 23.28
CA LEU A 474 -16.01 13.22 22.63
C LEU A 474 -17.15 13.28 23.65
N ARG A 475 -17.89 14.38 23.69
CA ARG A 475 -19.13 14.54 24.49
C ARG A 475 -20.33 14.59 23.56
N ILE A 476 -21.19 13.56 23.63
CA ILE A 476 -22.42 13.45 22.84
C ILE A 476 -23.58 14.13 23.60
N GLY A 477 -24.44 14.84 22.87
CA GLY A 477 -25.56 15.64 23.40
C GLY A 477 -25.19 17.08 23.72
N GLU A 478 -23.95 17.48 23.49
CA GLU A 478 -23.45 18.83 23.79
C GLU A 478 -22.96 19.51 22.51
N ALA A 479 -23.49 20.71 22.22
CA ALA A 479 -22.99 21.56 21.15
C ALA A 479 -21.74 22.34 21.63
N GLY A 480 -20.68 22.37 20.82
CA GLY A 480 -19.44 23.09 21.15
C GLY A 480 -19.48 24.58 20.83
N SER A 481 -18.95 25.41 21.73
CA SER A 481 -18.70 26.85 21.52
C SER A 481 -17.47 27.10 20.63
N SER A 482 -17.45 28.24 19.93
CA SER A 482 -16.29 28.68 19.15
C SER A 482 -15.21 29.27 20.05
N TYR A 483 -14.05 28.61 20.16
CA TYR A 483 -12.93 29.05 21.00
C TYR A 483 -11.97 30.03 20.31
N ALA A 484 -12.25 30.45 19.08
CA ALA A 484 -11.33 31.25 18.26
C ALA A 484 -10.85 32.53 18.96
N PHE A 485 -11.76 33.29 19.60
CA PHE A 485 -11.40 34.52 20.31
C PHE A 485 -10.59 34.27 21.58
N LEU A 486 -10.88 33.19 22.30
CA LEU A 486 -10.13 32.81 23.50
C LEU A 486 -8.70 32.37 23.14
N ILE A 487 -8.56 31.59 22.06
CA ILE A 487 -7.26 31.18 21.52
C ILE A 487 -6.47 32.41 21.07
N ALA A 488 -7.10 33.30 20.29
CA ALA A 488 -6.46 34.53 19.82
C ALA A 488 -6.00 35.44 20.97
N SER A 489 -6.82 35.58 22.02
CA SER A 489 -6.46 36.31 23.25
C SER A 489 -5.22 35.74 23.91
N LYS A 490 -5.16 34.42 24.09
CA LYS A 490 -4.03 33.76 24.74
C LYS A 490 -2.76 33.72 23.89
N LEU A 491 -2.90 33.77 22.56
CA LEU A 491 -1.77 33.94 21.64
C LEU A 491 -1.25 35.39 21.58
N GLY A 492 -1.86 36.32 22.32
CA GLY A 492 -1.39 37.70 22.46
C GLY A 492 -2.06 38.71 21.53
N LEU A 493 -3.21 38.39 20.92
CA LEU A 493 -3.98 39.36 20.15
C LEU A 493 -4.53 40.45 21.09
N ALA A 494 -4.38 41.72 20.70
CA ALA A 494 -4.79 42.85 21.52
C ALA A 494 -6.28 42.79 21.90
N ALA A 495 -6.59 43.11 23.17
CA ALA A 495 -7.94 43.04 23.72
C ALA A 495 -8.95 43.90 22.93
N ASP A 496 -8.51 45.05 22.42
CA ASP A 496 -9.36 45.95 21.64
C ASP A 496 -9.79 45.32 20.30
N ILE A 497 -8.88 44.57 19.66
CA ILE A 497 -9.18 43.83 18.42
C ILE A 497 -10.19 42.71 18.72
N ILE A 498 -9.98 41.95 19.79
CA ILE A 498 -10.89 40.86 20.17
C ILE A 498 -12.29 41.40 20.48
N THR A 499 -12.36 42.49 21.26
CA THR A 499 -13.62 43.14 21.63
C THR A 499 -14.34 43.64 20.38
N ARG A 500 -13.61 44.29 19.46
CA ARG A 500 -14.16 44.72 18.17
C ARG A 500 -14.64 43.54 17.33
N SER A 501 -13.86 42.46 17.22
CA SER A 501 -14.23 41.26 16.48
C SER A 501 -15.47 40.58 17.05
N GLN A 502 -15.61 40.49 18.38
CA GLN A 502 -16.81 39.96 19.03
C GLN A 502 -18.05 40.79 18.71
N HIS A 503 -17.95 42.12 18.75
CA HIS A 503 -19.05 43.02 18.40
C HIS A 503 -19.47 42.87 16.93
N ILE A 504 -18.50 42.72 16.02
CA ILE A 504 -18.75 42.47 14.59
C ILE A 504 -19.46 41.12 14.41
N THR A 505 -18.98 40.04 15.05
CA THR A 505 -19.60 38.71 14.94
C THR A 505 -21.03 38.68 15.50
N GLN A 506 -21.29 39.36 16.61
CA GLN A 506 -22.65 39.49 17.17
C GLN A 506 -23.56 40.25 16.21
N SER A 507 -23.08 41.37 15.65
CA SER A 507 -23.83 42.20 14.72
C SER A 507 -24.13 41.50 13.38
N LEU A 508 -23.20 40.65 12.91
CA LEU A 508 -23.39 39.82 11.73
C LEU A 508 -24.42 38.70 11.98
N GLY A 509 -24.41 38.09 13.17
CA GLY A 509 -25.39 37.06 13.55
C GLY A 509 -26.82 37.58 13.76
N SER A 510 -26.98 38.86 14.12
CA SER A 510 -28.28 39.52 14.25
C SER A 510 -28.76 40.25 12.98
N GLY A 511 -27.99 40.22 11.89
CA GLY A 511 -28.32 40.92 10.64
C GLY A 511 -28.29 42.45 10.72
N THR A 512 -27.65 43.02 11.74
CA THR A 512 -27.61 44.47 12.02
C THR A 512 -26.30 45.15 11.62
N PHE A 513 -25.36 44.43 11.01
CA PHE A 513 -24.06 44.99 10.63
C PHE A 513 -24.17 45.90 9.39
N ARG A 514 -24.04 47.22 9.59
CA ARG A 514 -23.86 48.22 8.52
C ARG A 514 -22.43 48.76 8.56
N ALA A 515 -21.64 48.41 7.55
CA ALA A 515 -20.22 48.75 7.46
C ALA A 515 -19.89 50.27 7.46
N GLY A 516 -20.88 51.15 7.29
CA GLY A 516 -20.68 52.59 7.12
C GLY A 516 -21.09 53.50 8.29
N GLU A 517 -21.87 53.03 9.28
CA GLU A 517 -22.46 53.95 10.27
C GLU A 517 -21.59 54.16 11.53
N GLU A 518 -20.66 53.26 11.85
CA GLU A 518 -19.84 53.36 13.07
C GLU A 518 -18.49 54.09 12.89
N ALA A 519 -18.02 54.27 11.65
CA ALA A 519 -16.76 54.99 11.38
C ALA A 519 -16.83 56.48 11.76
N HIS A 520 -18.03 57.06 11.84
CA HIS A 520 -18.26 58.46 12.21
C HIS A 520 -18.43 58.71 13.72
N ALA A 521 -18.57 57.68 14.55
CA ALA A 521 -18.71 57.84 15.99
C ALA A 521 -17.36 58.07 16.69
N LEU A 522 -16.26 57.50 16.17
CA LEU A 522 -14.92 57.59 16.75
C LEU A 522 -14.16 58.89 16.41
N THR A 523 -14.67 59.70 15.47
CA THR A 523 -14.00 60.94 15.03
C THR A 523 -14.42 62.19 15.83
N ARG A 524 -15.41 62.08 16.74
CA ARG A 524 -15.95 63.22 17.49
C ARG A 524 -15.38 63.43 18.90
N GLU A 525 -14.54 62.52 19.41
CA GLU A 525 -13.99 62.62 20.78
C GLU A 525 -12.57 63.22 20.86
N SER A 526 -12.01 63.68 19.74
CA SER A 526 -10.64 64.19 19.65
C SER A 526 -10.58 65.68 19.28
N GLU A 527 -11.27 66.55 20.03
CA GLU A 527 -11.03 68.01 19.99
C GLU A 527 -10.09 68.45 21.13
N CYS A 528 -8.99 69.09 20.72
CA CYS A 528 -7.82 69.53 21.49
C CYS A 528 -8.11 70.48 22.67
N LYS A 529 -7.30 70.37 23.73
CA LYS A 529 -6.87 71.50 24.57
C LYS A 529 -5.46 71.95 24.15
N PRO A 530 -5.14 73.26 24.13
CA PRO A 530 -3.92 73.78 23.54
C PRO A 530 -2.79 73.92 24.56
N THR A 531 -1.56 73.62 24.15
CA THR A 531 -0.33 74.16 24.73
C THR A 531 0.71 74.35 23.64
N GLU A 532 1.03 75.62 23.37
CA GLU A 532 2.21 76.11 22.67
C GLU A 532 3.25 76.60 23.71
N PRO A 533 4.49 76.99 23.35
CA PRO A 533 5.34 76.53 22.23
C PRO A 533 6.82 76.35 22.65
N GLN A 534 7.66 75.77 21.79
CA GLN A 534 9.08 76.16 21.74
C GLN A 534 9.67 75.96 20.33
N HIS A 535 10.40 77.00 19.93
CA HIS A 535 11.07 77.25 18.65
C HIS A 535 12.08 76.16 18.24
N ASP A 536 12.17 75.87 16.93
CA ASP A 536 13.35 76.32 16.17
C ASP A 536 13.12 76.37 14.65
N ARG A 537 13.82 77.30 14.01
CA ARG A 537 13.61 77.76 12.64
C ARG A 537 14.58 77.11 11.63
N LEU A 538 14.21 77.27 10.35
CA LEU A 538 15.04 77.68 9.17
C LEU A 538 15.26 76.68 8.01
N PHE A 539 14.80 77.17 6.83
CA PHE A 539 15.31 77.01 5.45
C PHE A 539 15.07 75.66 4.73
N THR A 540 14.72 75.54 3.44
CA THR A 540 14.36 76.44 2.32
C THR A 540 14.04 75.55 1.09
N LYS A 541 13.07 76.00 0.27
CA LYS A 541 13.06 76.06 -1.23
C LYS A 541 12.88 74.76 -2.04
N ASP A 542 11.79 74.66 -2.80
CA ASP A 542 11.59 75.05 -4.24
C ASP A 542 11.77 73.76 -5.08
N GLU A 543 11.04 73.36 -6.13
CA GLU A 543 10.20 73.98 -7.16
C GLU A 543 9.54 72.79 -7.94
N GLU A 544 8.25 72.87 -8.28
CA GLU A 544 7.69 72.94 -9.66
C GLU A 544 7.48 71.64 -10.46
N GLY A 545 6.36 71.58 -11.19
CA GLY A 545 6.27 70.75 -12.40
C GLY A 545 4.91 70.16 -12.82
N SER A 546 3.90 71.00 -13.03
CA SER A 546 2.97 71.00 -14.19
C SER A 546 2.22 69.72 -14.64
N ALA A 547 0.91 69.72 -14.34
CA ALA A 547 -0.23 69.94 -15.25
C ALA A 547 -0.40 69.21 -16.61
N ASN A 548 -1.69 69.02 -16.92
CA ASN A 548 -2.38 68.68 -18.18
C ASN A 548 -2.55 67.18 -18.48
N GLU A 549 -3.71 66.67 -18.92
CA GLU A 549 -4.89 67.31 -19.51
C GLU A 549 -6.09 66.36 -19.41
N ALA A 550 -7.29 66.96 -19.29
CA ALA A 550 -8.58 66.29 -19.15
C ALA A 550 -9.32 66.23 -20.50
N ILE A 551 -10.12 65.19 -20.73
CA ILE A 551 -11.30 65.26 -21.60
C ILE A 551 -12.46 64.47 -20.95
N ARG A 552 -13.50 65.23 -20.55
CA ARG A 552 -14.89 64.80 -20.25
C ARG A 552 -15.62 64.47 -21.56
N VAL A 553 -16.71 63.72 -21.58
CA VAL A 553 -18.14 64.15 -21.47
C VAL A 553 -18.93 62.83 -21.59
N ASP A 554 -19.72 62.40 -20.58
CA ASP A 554 -21.18 62.64 -20.36
C ASP A 554 -22.06 62.14 -21.54
N GLU A 555 -23.25 61.53 -21.41
CA GLU A 555 -24.18 61.24 -20.31
C GLU A 555 -25.34 60.35 -20.85
N THR A 556 -26.02 59.60 -19.96
CA THR A 556 -27.49 59.31 -19.87
C THR A 556 -28.24 58.43 -20.91
N SER A 557 -28.80 57.26 -20.51
CA SER A 557 -30.21 56.95 -20.08
C SER A 557 -31.17 56.65 -21.26
N SER A 558 -32.12 55.69 -21.33
CA SER A 558 -33.03 55.09 -20.34
C SER A 558 -33.79 53.87 -20.96
N VAL A 559 -34.14 52.89 -20.11
CA VAL A 559 -35.36 52.03 -19.97
C VAL A 559 -36.34 51.80 -21.15
N GLU A 560 -36.72 50.52 -21.41
CA GLU A 560 -38.12 50.02 -21.59
C GLU A 560 -38.21 48.46 -21.64
N GLU A 561 -39.39 47.93 -21.29
CA GLU A 561 -39.75 46.55 -20.86
C GLU A 561 -40.35 45.62 -21.96
N MET A 562 -40.57 44.35 -21.56
CA MET A 562 -41.59 43.34 -21.94
C MET A 562 -41.24 42.09 -22.80
N GLU A 563 -41.46 40.91 -22.18
CA GLU A 563 -42.13 39.63 -22.57
C GLU A 563 -42.31 39.29 -24.08
N GLU A 564 -42.31 38.06 -24.62
CA GLU A 564 -42.69 36.71 -24.16
C GLU A 564 -42.30 35.70 -25.29
N GLY A 565 -42.35 34.38 -25.03
CA GLY A 565 -42.79 33.41 -26.06
C GLY A 565 -41.79 32.35 -26.57
N ALA A 566 -42.11 31.10 -26.26
CA ALA A 566 -41.37 29.88 -26.57
C ALA A 566 -41.73 29.23 -27.92
N SER A 567 -40.73 28.63 -28.58
CA SER A 567 -40.68 27.33 -29.31
C SER A 567 -39.47 27.41 -30.27
N ASP A 568 -38.55 26.46 -30.30
CA ASP A 568 -38.76 25.16 -30.92
C ASP A 568 -37.83 24.09 -30.36
N ALA A 569 -38.48 23.12 -29.74
CA ALA A 569 -38.01 21.78 -29.53
C ALA A 569 -37.92 21.04 -30.87
N GLN A 570 -36.75 21.06 -31.51
CA GLN A 570 -36.38 20.07 -32.55
C GLN A 570 -34.92 19.59 -32.49
N HIS A 571 -34.13 19.99 -31.48
CA HIS A 571 -32.75 19.52 -31.33
C HIS A 571 -32.54 18.41 -30.27
N ALA A 572 -33.59 18.03 -29.53
CA ALA A 572 -33.49 17.13 -28.37
C ALA A 572 -33.74 15.64 -28.66
N GLU A 573 -33.98 15.25 -29.92
CA GLU A 573 -34.36 13.87 -30.28
C GLU A 573 -33.38 13.11 -31.17
N ARG A 574 -32.16 13.65 -31.38
CA ARG A 574 -31.06 12.94 -32.09
C ARG A 574 -29.89 12.50 -31.21
N LEU A 575 -29.98 12.67 -29.89
CA LEU A 575 -28.93 12.31 -28.94
C LEU A 575 -29.31 11.14 -27.99
N LYS A 576 -30.44 10.45 -28.25
CA LYS A 576 -30.97 9.37 -27.39
C LYS A 576 -30.82 7.95 -27.93
N GLU A 577 -30.13 7.74 -29.05
CA GLU A 577 -29.76 6.39 -29.48
C GLU A 577 -28.23 6.33 -29.64
N GLN A 578 -27.63 5.32 -29.01
CA GLN A 578 -26.18 5.07 -28.86
C GLN A 578 -25.45 5.83 -27.72
N LYS A 579 -25.58 5.30 -26.50
CA LYS A 579 -24.43 4.93 -25.65
C LYS A 579 -24.91 4.06 -24.47
N LYS A 580 -25.28 2.82 -24.81
CA LYS A 580 -25.36 1.66 -23.90
C LYS A 580 -24.41 0.61 -24.48
N SER A 581 -23.23 0.48 -23.87
CA SER A 581 -22.17 -0.54 -24.07
C SER A 581 -20.84 0.14 -23.67
N GLU A 582 -20.43 0.15 -22.40
CA GLU A 582 -19.54 -0.86 -21.78
C GLU A 582 -18.52 -1.48 -22.75
N ILE A 583 -17.23 -1.51 -22.38
CA ILE A 583 -16.39 -2.69 -22.01
C ILE A 583 -14.93 -2.35 -22.52
N PRO A 584 -13.75 -2.86 -22.04
CA PRO A 584 -13.39 -3.72 -20.90
C PRO A 584 -12.14 -3.29 -20.05
N HIS A 585 -12.12 -3.72 -18.79
CA HIS A 585 -10.91 -4.35 -18.22
C HIS A 585 -10.70 -5.72 -18.91
N GLN A 586 -9.69 -5.86 -19.76
CA GLN A 586 -9.16 -7.16 -20.19
C GLN A 586 -7.64 -7.13 -19.95
N ARG A 587 -7.18 -7.93 -18.99
CA ARG A 587 -6.60 -9.26 -19.23
C ARG A 587 -5.32 -9.17 -20.05
N ASN A 588 -4.26 -9.78 -19.53
CA ASN A 588 -3.11 -10.28 -20.28
C ASN A 588 -3.52 -10.74 -21.69
N LYS A 589 -3.28 -9.88 -22.68
CA LYS A 589 -3.25 -10.19 -24.10
C LYS A 589 -1.93 -9.65 -24.61
N LYS A 590 -1.10 -10.52 -25.21
CA LYS A 590 0.05 -10.10 -26.02
C LYS A 590 -0.43 -9.02 -26.98
N CYS A 591 0.08 -7.79 -26.86
CA CYS A 591 -0.37 -6.65 -27.67
C CYS A 591 0.73 -6.19 -28.62
N SER A 592 0.34 -6.05 -29.89
CA SER A 592 1.08 -5.46 -31.00
C SER A 592 1.63 -4.06 -30.66
N PRO A 593 2.72 -3.60 -31.33
CA PRO A 593 3.45 -2.41 -30.91
C PRO A 593 2.61 -1.14 -31.12
N VAL A 594 2.04 -0.60 -30.05
CA VAL A 594 1.42 0.73 -30.03
C VAL A 594 2.50 1.78 -30.35
N LYS A 595 2.22 2.68 -31.29
CA LYS A 595 3.13 3.74 -31.70
C LYS A 595 2.89 4.96 -30.79
N LEU A 596 3.86 5.26 -29.93
CA LEU A 596 3.79 6.38 -28.98
C LEU A 596 3.86 7.72 -29.72
N GLN A 597 3.02 8.67 -29.33
CA GLN A 597 2.94 10.01 -29.92
C GLN A 597 3.44 11.08 -28.95
N LYS A 598 3.88 12.23 -29.51
CA LYS A 598 4.28 13.39 -28.71
C LYS A 598 3.09 13.92 -27.90
N GLY A 599 3.25 13.96 -26.57
CA GLY A 599 2.21 14.34 -25.62
C GLY A 599 1.63 13.18 -24.80
N ASP A 600 1.91 11.93 -25.17
CA ASP A 600 1.46 10.76 -24.41
C ASP A 600 2.16 10.68 -23.04
N CYS A 601 1.40 10.28 -22.02
CA CYS A 601 1.96 9.94 -20.72
C CYS A 601 2.36 8.48 -20.73
N VAL A 602 3.65 8.22 -20.49
CA VAL A 602 4.24 6.88 -20.47
C VAL A 602 4.77 6.55 -19.08
N PHE A 603 4.54 5.33 -18.64
CA PHE A 603 5.11 4.78 -17.42
C PHE A 603 6.45 4.08 -17.74
N ILE A 604 7.48 4.41 -16.95
CA ILE A 604 8.85 3.90 -17.10
C ILE A 604 9.09 2.84 -16.03
N SER A 605 9.15 1.57 -16.44
CA SER A 605 9.09 0.43 -15.52
C SER A 605 10.26 0.38 -14.53
N TYR A 606 11.47 0.74 -14.94
CA TYR A 606 12.67 0.67 -14.08
C TYR A 606 12.79 1.86 -13.11
N LEU A 607 12.20 3.01 -13.44
CA LEU A 607 12.17 4.18 -12.55
C LEU A 607 10.92 4.23 -11.69
N LYS A 608 9.92 3.38 -11.98
CA LYS A 608 8.58 3.38 -11.37
C LYS A 608 7.93 4.77 -11.37
N ARG A 609 8.09 5.51 -12.47
CA ARG A 609 7.64 6.89 -12.63
C ARG A 609 7.02 7.11 -13.99
N THR A 610 6.14 8.10 -14.09
CA THR A 610 5.57 8.58 -15.35
C THR A 610 6.43 9.68 -15.95
N GLY A 611 6.37 9.81 -17.27
CA GLY A 611 6.99 10.89 -18.03
C GLY A 611 6.18 11.18 -19.28
N ILE A 612 6.41 12.35 -19.90
CA ILE A 612 5.66 12.79 -21.08
C ILE A 612 6.55 12.64 -22.31
N VAL A 613 6.04 12.01 -23.36
CA VAL A 613 6.78 11.88 -24.63
C VAL A 613 6.91 13.25 -25.28
N TYR A 614 8.15 13.72 -25.46
CA TYR A 614 8.44 15.00 -26.13
C TYR A 614 9.00 14.82 -27.55
N GLU A 615 9.52 13.64 -27.87
CA GLU A 615 10.14 13.28 -29.16
C GLU A 615 9.79 11.83 -29.52
N GLU A 616 9.46 11.61 -30.79
CA GLU A 616 9.03 10.30 -31.31
C GLU A 616 10.19 9.28 -31.40
N GLU A 617 9.86 8.03 -31.75
CA GLU A 617 10.82 6.91 -31.83
C GLU A 617 11.93 7.17 -32.88
N ASP A 618 13.20 7.13 -32.44
CA ASP A 618 14.37 7.22 -33.31
C ASP A 618 14.65 5.90 -34.07
N VAL A 619 15.58 5.91 -35.02
CA VAL A 619 15.98 4.71 -35.80
C VAL A 619 16.57 3.57 -34.94
N ARG A 620 16.90 3.83 -33.67
CA ARG A 620 17.43 2.88 -32.69
C ARG A 620 16.35 2.39 -31.70
N GLY A 621 15.10 2.83 -31.86
CA GLY A 621 13.97 2.43 -31.01
C GLY A 621 13.90 3.15 -29.66
N ASN A 622 14.55 4.31 -29.51
CA ASN A 622 14.47 5.16 -28.33
C ASN A 622 13.47 6.30 -28.53
N VAL A 623 12.74 6.62 -27.46
CA VAL A 623 11.73 7.69 -27.42
C VAL A 623 12.20 8.74 -26.42
N GLY A 624 12.08 10.01 -26.76
CA GLY A 624 12.43 11.12 -25.86
C GLY A 624 11.30 11.36 -24.86
N VAL A 625 11.60 11.17 -23.57
CA VAL A 625 10.65 11.33 -22.46
C VAL A 625 11.12 12.41 -21.50
N LEU A 626 10.22 13.34 -21.15
CA LEU A 626 10.43 14.38 -20.16
C LEU A 626 10.07 13.82 -18.78
N ILE A 627 11.04 13.76 -17.87
CA ILE A 627 10.89 13.26 -16.51
C ILE A 627 11.42 14.34 -15.57
N GLN A 628 10.58 14.90 -14.70
CA GLN A 628 10.98 15.92 -13.72
C GLN A 628 11.82 17.08 -14.32
N HIS A 629 11.39 17.62 -15.47
CA HIS A 629 12.07 18.69 -16.21
C HIS A 629 13.40 18.31 -16.88
N GLN A 630 13.78 17.04 -16.89
CA GLN A 630 14.93 16.51 -17.62
C GLN A 630 14.48 15.70 -18.85
N LYS A 631 15.13 15.93 -19.99
CA LYS A 631 14.88 15.20 -21.24
C LYS A 631 15.79 13.98 -21.29
N VAL A 632 15.19 12.79 -21.36
CA VAL A 632 15.93 11.51 -21.37
C VAL A 632 15.44 10.64 -22.52
N LYS A 633 16.36 9.98 -23.23
CA LYS A 633 16.03 8.99 -24.27
C LYS A 633 15.91 7.60 -23.66
N ILE A 634 14.73 6.99 -23.76
CA ILE A 634 14.45 5.67 -23.19
C ILE A 634 13.97 4.73 -24.28
N ASN A 635 14.50 3.51 -24.30
CA ASN A 635 14.08 2.50 -25.26
C ASN A 635 12.58 2.16 -25.10
N LYS A 636 11.84 2.14 -26.22
CA LYS A 636 10.40 1.86 -26.26
C LYS A 636 9.96 0.62 -25.50
N LYS A 637 10.79 -0.43 -25.45
CA LYS A 637 10.48 -1.68 -24.71
C LYS A 637 10.36 -1.48 -23.19
N ARG A 638 10.84 -0.36 -22.66
CA ARG A 638 10.81 0.00 -21.24
C ARG A 638 9.74 1.05 -20.91
N LEU A 639 8.92 1.40 -21.90
CA LEU A 639 7.84 2.37 -21.81
C LEU A 639 6.50 1.66 -22.02
N THR A 640 5.56 1.95 -21.14
CA THR A 640 4.17 1.48 -21.24
C THR A 640 3.26 2.70 -21.31
N LEU A 641 2.40 2.78 -22.32
CA LEU A 641 1.42 3.87 -22.42
C LEU A 641 0.53 3.86 -21.18
N TYR A 642 0.47 5.01 -20.50
CA TYR A 642 -0.29 5.18 -19.26
C TYR A 642 -1.58 5.95 -19.52
N ILE A 643 -1.51 7.08 -20.24
CA ILE A 643 -2.67 7.89 -20.64
C ILE A 643 -2.36 8.53 -22.01
N GLU A 644 -3.33 8.53 -22.92
CA GLU A 644 -3.21 9.14 -24.24
C GLU A 644 -3.26 10.68 -24.16
N LYS A 645 -2.60 11.37 -25.10
CA LYS A 645 -2.61 12.83 -25.17
C LYS A 645 -4.01 13.47 -25.09
N GLN A 646 -5.02 12.84 -25.71
CA GLN A 646 -6.39 13.37 -25.83
C GLN A 646 -7.10 13.45 -24.47
N ASP A 647 -6.74 12.58 -23.53
CA ASP A 647 -7.32 12.56 -22.17
C ASP A 647 -6.58 13.51 -21.22
N LEU A 648 -5.39 13.99 -21.61
CA LEU A 648 -4.53 14.87 -20.80
C LEU A 648 -4.67 16.34 -21.12
N TYR A 649 -5.00 16.69 -22.37
CA TYR A 649 -5.00 18.07 -22.84
C TYR A 649 -6.21 18.36 -23.74
N PRO A 650 -6.84 19.54 -23.63
CA PRO A 650 -7.86 20.00 -24.58
C PRO A 650 -7.33 20.02 -26.03
N GLU A 651 -8.22 19.89 -27.02
CA GLU A 651 -7.85 19.71 -28.45
C GLU A 651 -6.91 20.80 -29.01
N ASP A 652 -6.91 22.00 -28.43
CA ASP A 652 -6.10 23.16 -28.87
C ASP A 652 -4.94 23.54 -27.90
N TYR A 653 -4.50 22.63 -27.02
CA TYR A 653 -3.45 22.96 -26.04
C TYR A 653 -2.05 23.07 -26.67
N ASP A 654 -1.36 24.20 -26.41
CA ASP A 654 0.00 24.44 -26.89
C ASP A 654 1.04 23.62 -26.09
N MET A 655 1.57 22.57 -26.72
CA MET A 655 2.54 21.65 -26.12
C MET A 655 3.90 22.29 -25.83
N ASP A 656 4.24 23.44 -26.45
CA ASP A 656 5.48 24.15 -26.13
C ASP A 656 5.46 24.67 -24.69
N ILE A 657 4.28 24.81 -24.08
CA ILE A 657 4.11 25.14 -22.66
C ILE A 657 4.72 24.06 -21.75
N VAL A 658 4.64 22.79 -22.15
CA VAL A 658 5.11 21.62 -21.40
C VAL A 658 6.60 21.37 -21.63
N PHE A 659 7.11 21.65 -22.83
CA PHE A 659 8.45 21.24 -23.26
C PHE A 659 9.50 22.35 -23.27
N GLU A 660 9.11 23.63 -23.16
CA GLU A 660 10.02 24.79 -23.20
C GLU A 660 9.87 25.73 -21.99
N SER A 661 11.01 26.28 -21.53
CA SER A 661 11.03 27.29 -20.47
C SER A 661 10.32 28.58 -20.90
N LYS A 662 9.80 29.34 -19.94
CA LYS A 662 9.09 30.62 -20.17
C LYS A 662 9.96 31.63 -20.93
N GLU A 663 11.27 31.60 -20.72
CA GLU A 663 12.24 32.48 -21.40
C GLU A 663 12.46 32.09 -22.86
N ASN A 664 12.59 30.79 -23.16
CA ASN A 664 12.78 30.30 -24.53
C ASN A 664 11.51 30.52 -25.38
N ARG A 665 10.32 30.34 -24.80
CA ARG A 665 9.04 30.68 -25.46
C ARG A 665 8.92 32.17 -25.80
N LYS A 666 9.39 33.06 -24.93
CA LYS A 666 9.45 34.51 -25.22
C LYS A 666 10.41 34.82 -26.36
N LYS A 667 11.62 34.25 -26.34
CA LYS A 667 12.62 34.43 -27.41
C LYS A 667 12.09 33.90 -28.77
N LYS A 668 11.47 32.73 -28.80
CA LYS A 668 10.86 32.11 -30.00
C LYS A 668 9.72 32.96 -30.58
N LYS A 669 8.87 33.53 -29.73
CA LYS A 669 7.77 34.43 -30.15
C LYS A 669 8.24 35.80 -30.64
N ILE A 670 9.41 36.27 -30.18
CA ILE A 670 10.07 37.47 -30.69
C ILE A 670 10.70 37.18 -32.07
N MET A 671 11.43 36.06 -32.19
CA MET A 671 12.03 35.63 -33.46
C MET A 671 10.99 35.34 -34.56
N SER A 672 9.82 34.82 -34.20
CA SER A 672 8.75 34.54 -35.18
C SER A 672 8.07 35.80 -35.71
N ARG A 673 8.29 36.96 -35.08
CA ARG A 673 7.69 38.25 -35.46
C ARG A 673 8.67 39.15 -36.21
N LYS A 674 9.95 39.17 -35.84
CA LYS A 674 11.04 39.90 -36.54
C LYS A 674 12.40 39.24 -36.28
N HIS A 675 13.32 39.35 -37.23
CA HIS A 675 14.72 38.98 -37.00
C HIS A 675 15.38 39.99 -36.05
N VAL A 676 16.08 39.50 -35.02
CA VAL A 676 16.80 40.32 -34.04
C VAL A 676 18.22 39.75 -33.91
N GLU A 677 19.23 40.52 -34.31
CA GLU A 677 20.64 40.11 -34.21
C GLU A 677 21.04 39.87 -32.74
N GLY A 678 21.74 38.76 -32.47
CA GLY A 678 22.29 38.44 -31.15
C GLY A 678 21.38 37.63 -30.21
N ILE A 679 20.13 37.30 -30.60
CA ILE A 679 19.29 36.38 -29.83
C ILE A 679 19.50 34.95 -30.36
N SER A 680 19.96 34.04 -29.51
CA SER A 680 20.03 32.59 -29.77
C SER A 680 19.21 31.81 -28.73
N ILE A 681 18.63 30.68 -29.13
CA ILE A 681 18.04 29.69 -28.22
C ILE A 681 19.08 28.58 -28.07
N GLU A 682 19.74 28.53 -26.93
CA GLU A 682 20.68 27.46 -26.60
C GLU A 682 19.91 26.26 -26.05
N TYR A 683 20.00 25.13 -26.74
CA TYR A 683 19.60 23.84 -26.21
C TYR A 683 20.85 23.21 -25.60
N GLY A 684 20.87 23.00 -24.28
CA GLY A 684 22.00 22.37 -23.60
C GLY A 684 22.37 21.05 -24.28
N VAL A 685 23.66 20.88 -24.58
CA VAL A 685 24.21 19.68 -25.21
C VAL A 685 24.08 18.50 -24.24
N GLU A 686 23.62 17.37 -24.79
CA GLU A 686 23.39 16.09 -24.12
C GLU A 686 24.68 15.54 -23.47
N GLU A 687 24.64 15.19 -22.18
CA GLU A 687 25.55 14.22 -21.54
C GLU A 687 24.87 12.86 -21.39
#